data_AF-W6L013-F1
#
_entry.id   AF-W6L013-F1
#
_cell.length_a   1.000
_cell.length_b   1.000
_cell.length_c   1.000
_cell.angle_alpha   90.00
_cell.angle_beta   90.00
_cell.angle_gamma   90.00
#
_symmetry.space_group_name_H-M   'P 1'
#
loop_
_entity.id
_entity.type
_entity.pdbx_description
1 polymer ?
#
loop_
_entity_poly.entity_id
_entity_poly.type
_entity_poly.pdbx_seq_one_letter_code
_entity_poly.pdbx_strand_id
1 'polypeptide(L)'
;MYSKGKKEQQPAKDLKIYELELLVKDLKTELKECNGLKDKLELANRNSCVLEEENVNLIRTLKTMGNVKTDSQNSTTSAGAMKLISENEDLRRALENSLSDLEKTKEGFQDLVLKLEGQIRQISEERDNIAKENERLVKDLDSSRHQYFELKNALDDELAISKAEIGVLLREKERLVEKNDYVISSKKSTDVSKGGNLESHSKSDAASISLKERLLKEDVEELEVKLKASAERLWQKENEWLLAEAKFRSEISALRDNKNKKTNDKEVYRALHDQISTLKRDLAALRENTFSVCRNLNTKHVRKDFALFSTEDMMINIDSSNPSIDLINKDENILPQSQVVLQNRVNSLIKERDDLHEDLDNLKTTLLQFLSDIEDRDIYCKELEIKLATSNQLNYTTIQTKPDSPLVLDYGLERKSKHLTRNSKFTQDAEVKALKGELKELQGQLNDLHAIQEQKDAIHNVRLTEYQRQIEELLDENNSLCQRLKSSSCEKTRLNINGQDGLEDVLDFLRDKRESVDEVMCHLESMWAKEEEASRQIRKSNNQGIAMTRYDAIKEDDMRQLQRTIVDLENQLVTEQSNHNLIDKLRGELVQKNNEILFLSDEINILSEDLHDAKRNTLVSSRISEREGRISKRRSRSARTVSSRRSHVNTHDSKINALEQQLVQARSEINLIHSHILKSSGRGMSASKQVTSINSQVGTPEKTVLLHNTTHSSEGTSKIEILEGAHLAITIVELSNLMRKGCLITDPGHVIIKLKSMKEKYKTSVKELKTIIKFDEAFHFFLAKPTQDVITLHVFYKSKNNSYLYHIGDACFSMATLCRGVPRRRTVPVVQYPGTDDACRAAGIEIILQTNDFGRIHHPSDAELKEEDLRYKNLTENFEKTAPEKLHAVDIYMASSALL
;
A
#
# COMPACT_ATOMS: atom_id res chain seq x y z
N MET A 1 6.76 -7.86 4.34
CA MET A 1 5.92 -9.09 4.19
C MET A 1 4.41 -8.84 4.39
N TYR A 2 3.98 -7.62 4.76
CA TYR A 2 2.57 -7.24 4.99
C TYR A 2 1.68 -7.04 3.75
N SER A 3 2.24 -6.94 2.54
CA SER A 3 1.45 -6.76 1.30
C SER A 3 0.61 -8.00 0.93
N LYS A 4 1.00 -9.21 1.37
CA LYS A 4 0.25 -10.44 1.07
C LYS A 4 -1.11 -10.49 1.78
N GLY A 5 -1.17 -10.11 3.06
CA GLY A 5 -2.41 -10.17 3.84
C GLY A 5 -3.51 -9.22 3.35
N LYS A 6 -3.16 -7.99 2.91
CA LYS A 6 -4.15 -7.05 2.37
C LYS A 6 -4.61 -7.41 0.95
N LYS A 7 -3.75 -8.01 0.13
CA LYS A 7 -4.12 -8.48 -1.22
C LYS A 7 -5.03 -9.71 -1.20
N GLU A 8 -4.95 -10.56 -0.18
CA GLU A 8 -5.87 -11.70 0.00
C GLU A 8 -7.22 -11.29 0.60
N GLN A 9 -7.30 -10.16 1.31
CA GLN A 9 -8.56 -9.66 1.87
C GLN A 9 -9.53 -9.10 0.83
N GLN A 10 -9.02 -8.50 -0.25
CA GLN A 10 -9.86 -7.93 -1.32
C GLN A 10 -10.76 -8.97 -2.01
N PRO A 11 -10.23 -10.09 -2.56
CA PRO A 11 -11.06 -11.09 -3.22
C PRO A 11 -12.02 -11.79 -2.25
N ALA A 12 -11.66 -11.93 -0.97
CA ALA A 12 -12.56 -12.47 0.05
C ALA A 12 -13.74 -11.53 0.35
N LYS A 13 -13.51 -10.20 0.36
CA LYS A 13 -14.58 -9.21 0.50
C LYS A 13 -15.44 -9.15 -0.76
N ASP A 14 -14.85 -9.24 -1.95
CA ASP A 14 -15.58 -9.26 -3.23
C ASP A 14 -16.47 -10.50 -3.34
N LEU A 15 -15.97 -11.68 -2.92
CA LEU A 15 -16.77 -12.91 -2.84
C LEU A 15 -17.94 -12.74 -1.87
N LYS A 16 -17.71 -12.14 -0.70
CA LYS A 16 -18.75 -11.90 0.31
C LYS A 16 -19.80 -10.89 -0.15
N ILE A 17 -19.42 -9.84 -0.89
CA ILE A 17 -20.36 -8.93 -1.53
C ILE A 17 -21.22 -9.71 -2.53
N TYR A 18 -20.60 -10.52 -3.39
CA TYR A 18 -21.30 -11.31 -4.39
C TYR A 18 -22.30 -12.30 -3.77
N GLU A 19 -21.91 -13.00 -2.70
CA GLU A 19 -22.81 -13.90 -1.95
C GLU A 19 -24.01 -13.15 -1.34
N LEU A 20 -23.78 -11.97 -0.75
CA LEU A 20 -24.85 -11.14 -0.19
C LEU A 20 -25.76 -10.56 -1.27
N GLU A 21 -25.21 -10.14 -2.41
CA GLU A 21 -25.98 -9.67 -3.58
C GLU A 21 -26.87 -10.77 -4.14
N LEU A 22 -26.37 -12.01 -4.22
CA LEU A 22 -27.13 -13.17 -4.64
C LEU A 22 -28.29 -13.43 -3.67
N LEU A 23 -28.03 -13.41 -2.36
CA LEU A 23 -29.05 -13.63 -1.34
C LEU A 23 -30.12 -12.52 -1.34
N VAL A 24 -29.74 -11.26 -1.53
CA VAL A 24 -30.70 -10.15 -1.71
C VAL A 24 -31.55 -10.34 -2.97
N LYS A 25 -30.97 -10.86 -4.05
CA LYS A 25 -31.69 -11.14 -5.29
C LYS A 25 -32.72 -12.24 -5.09
N ASP A 26 -32.36 -13.32 -4.40
CA ASP A 26 -33.24 -14.45 -4.09
C ASP A 26 -34.41 -14.01 -3.18
N LEU A 27 -34.12 -13.22 -2.14
CA LEU A 27 -35.17 -12.65 -1.28
C LEU A 27 -36.09 -11.69 -2.03
N LYS A 28 -35.57 -10.91 -2.98
CA LYS A 28 -36.39 -10.04 -3.85
C LYS A 28 -37.29 -10.86 -4.79
N THR A 29 -36.86 -12.04 -5.22
CA THR A 29 -37.72 -12.95 -5.99
C THR A 29 -38.81 -13.58 -5.12
N GLU A 30 -38.49 -14.05 -3.92
CA GLU A 30 -39.48 -14.56 -2.96
C GLU A 30 -40.52 -13.49 -2.58
N LEU A 31 -40.08 -12.24 -2.36
CA LEU A 31 -40.98 -11.13 -2.08
C LEU A 31 -41.95 -10.85 -3.25
N LYS A 32 -41.48 -10.99 -4.50
CA LYS A 32 -42.33 -10.86 -5.69
C LYS A 32 -43.35 -12.00 -5.78
N GLU A 33 -42.97 -13.23 -5.44
CA GLU A 33 -43.90 -14.36 -5.38
C GLU A 33 -44.96 -14.18 -4.31
N CYS A 34 -44.58 -13.72 -3.10
CA CYS A 34 -45.51 -13.37 -2.03
C CYS A 34 -46.49 -12.27 -2.46
N ASN A 35 -46.03 -11.23 -3.16
CA ASN A 35 -46.93 -10.22 -3.72
C ASN A 35 -47.89 -10.82 -4.75
N GLY A 36 -47.40 -11.69 -5.64
CA GLY A 36 -48.26 -12.38 -6.61
C GLY A 36 -49.29 -13.31 -5.96
N LEU A 37 -48.96 -13.93 -4.82
CA LEU A 37 -49.91 -14.71 -4.03
C LEU A 37 -50.96 -13.83 -3.36
N LYS A 38 -50.57 -12.67 -2.81
CA LYS A 38 -51.50 -11.68 -2.24
C LYS A 38 -52.52 -11.22 -3.28
N ASP A 39 -52.08 -10.87 -4.49
CA ASP A 39 -52.96 -10.43 -5.58
C ASP A 39 -53.96 -11.55 -5.98
N LYS A 40 -53.49 -12.80 -6.07
CA LYS A 40 -54.36 -13.95 -6.37
C LYS A 40 -55.39 -14.19 -5.26
N LEU A 41 -54.99 -14.01 -4.00
CA LEU A 41 -55.88 -14.19 -2.86
C LEU A 41 -56.94 -13.08 -2.78
N GLU A 42 -56.56 -11.83 -3.05
CA GLU A 42 -57.49 -10.71 -3.17
C GLU A 42 -58.48 -10.92 -4.32
N LEU A 43 -58.03 -11.43 -5.47
CA LEU A 43 -58.89 -11.79 -6.59
C LEU A 43 -59.86 -12.92 -6.24
N ALA A 44 -59.37 -13.97 -5.55
CA ALA A 44 -60.21 -15.07 -5.07
C ALA A 44 -61.27 -14.56 -4.07
N ASN A 45 -60.91 -13.62 -3.19
CA ASN A 45 -61.83 -13.01 -2.24
C ASN A 45 -62.91 -12.18 -2.96
N ARG A 46 -62.53 -11.38 -3.98
CA ARG A 46 -63.50 -10.66 -4.83
C ARG A 46 -64.45 -11.62 -5.54
N ASN A 47 -63.93 -12.70 -6.14
CA ASN A 47 -64.76 -13.70 -6.82
C ASN A 47 -65.73 -14.39 -5.85
N SER A 48 -65.29 -14.68 -4.62
CA SER A 48 -66.16 -15.23 -3.57
C SER A 48 -67.31 -14.27 -3.22
N CYS A 49 -67.02 -12.97 -3.06
CA CYS A 49 -68.05 -11.97 -2.80
C CYS A 49 -69.07 -11.86 -3.95
N VAL A 50 -68.62 -11.91 -5.21
CA VAL A 50 -69.53 -11.88 -6.37
C VAL A 50 -70.44 -13.11 -6.40
N LEU A 51 -69.90 -14.30 -6.18
CA LEU A 51 -70.68 -15.55 -6.11
C LEU A 51 -71.71 -15.52 -4.97
N GLU A 52 -71.38 -14.88 -3.85
CA GLU A 52 -72.34 -14.65 -2.78
C GLU A 52 -73.46 -13.68 -3.17
N GLU A 53 -73.14 -12.56 -3.83
CA GLU A 53 -74.18 -11.64 -4.32
C GLU A 53 -75.12 -12.34 -5.33
N GLU A 54 -74.57 -13.15 -6.23
CA GLU A 54 -75.35 -13.99 -7.15
C GLU A 54 -76.22 -15.00 -6.40
N ASN A 55 -75.67 -15.69 -5.39
CA ASN A 55 -76.44 -16.61 -4.55
C ASN A 55 -77.55 -15.89 -3.76
N VAL A 56 -77.27 -14.72 -3.20
CA VAL A 56 -78.29 -13.90 -2.50
C VAL A 56 -79.38 -13.46 -3.47
N ASN A 57 -79.02 -13.08 -4.70
CA ASN A 57 -79.98 -12.76 -5.76
C ASN A 57 -80.81 -13.98 -6.19
N LEU A 58 -80.20 -15.17 -6.29
CA LEU A 58 -80.89 -16.44 -6.55
C LEU A 58 -81.85 -16.80 -5.43
N ILE A 59 -81.46 -16.64 -4.16
CA ILE A 59 -82.35 -16.85 -3.01
C ILE A 59 -83.52 -15.85 -3.05
N ARG A 60 -83.26 -14.59 -3.43
CA ARG A 60 -84.31 -13.55 -3.53
C ARG A 60 -85.28 -13.82 -4.68
N THR A 61 -84.80 -14.31 -5.81
CA THR A 61 -85.63 -14.75 -6.96
C THR A 61 -86.42 -16.02 -6.65
N LEU A 62 -85.83 -17.00 -5.97
CA LEU A 62 -86.54 -18.20 -5.48
C LEU A 62 -87.62 -17.84 -4.45
N LYS A 63 -87.35 -16.92 -3.52
CA LYS A 63 -88.35 -16.42 -2.56
C LYS A 63 -89.51 -15.69 -3.24
N THR A 64 -89.24 -14.95 -4.31
CA THR A 64 -90.30 -14.25 -5.07
C THR A 64 -91.10 -15.20 -5.96
N MET A 65 -90.49 -16.27 -6.50
CA MET A 65 -91.20 -17.35 -7.20
C MET A 65 -91.97 -18.31 -6.27
N GLY A 66 -91.50 -18.51 -5.04
CA GLY A 66 -92.06 -19.43 -4.04
C GLY A 66 -93.35 -18.97 -3.35
N ASN A 67 -93.90 -17.80 -3.70
CA ASN A 67 -95.21 -17.36 -3.21
C ASN A 67 -96.40 -18.08 -3.89
N VAL A 68 -96.13 -19.08 -4.73
CA VAL A 68 -97.14 -20.03 -5.22
C VAL A 68 -97.30 -21.14 -4.18
N LYS A 69 -98.44 -21.14 -3.50
CA LYS A 69 -98.85 -22.08 -2.44
C LYS A 69 -98.52 -23.55 -2.75
N THR A 70 -97.57 -24.13 -2.02
CA THR A 70 -97.54 -25.57 -1.71
C THR A 70 -96.90 -25.80 -0.34
N ASP A 71 -97.59 -26.57 0.48
CA ASP A 71 -97.33 -26.80 1.90
C ASP A 71 -96.15 -27.75 2.20
N SER A 72 -95.51 -27.48 3.34
CA SER A 72 -94.91 -28.44 4.29
C SER A 72 -93.59 -29.20 4.03
N GLN A 73 -92.64 -28.75 3.19
CA GLN A 73 -91.29 -29.38 3.12
C GLN A 73 -90.06 -28.47 3.32
N ASN A 74 -90.22 -27.19 3.66
CA ASN A 74 -89.12 -26.20 3.64
C ASN A 74 -88.27 -26.07 4.92
N SER A 75 -88.44 -26.91 5.95
CA SER A 75 -87.70 -26.76 7.23
C SER A 75 -86.29 -27.34 7.20
N THR A 76 -85.99 -28.33 6.36
CA THR A 76 -84.66 -28.95 6.25
C THR A 76 -83.68 -28.15 5.40
N THR A 77 -84.15 -27.45 4.37
CA THR A 77 -83.34 -26.57 3.51
C THR A 77 -82.82 -25.33 4.25
N SER A 78 -83.57 -24.82 5.23
CA SER A 78 -83.15 -23.67 6.05
C SER A 78 -81.97 -23.99 6.97
N ALA A 79 -81.89 -25.21 7.51
CA ALA A 79 -80.79 -25.63 8.39
C ALA A 79 -79.48 -25.85 7.61
N GLY A 80 -79.57 -26.43 6.40
CA GLY A 80 -78.43 -26.56 5.49
C GLY A 80 -77.85 -25.20 5.07
N ALA A 81 -78.70 -24.22 4.81
CA ALA A 81 -78.26 -22.86 4.47
C ALA A 81 -77.52 -22.17 5.63
N MET A 82 -78.00 -22.28 6.88
CA MET A 82 -77.31 -21.72 8.05
C MET A 82 -75.94 -22.36 8.29
N LYS A 83 -75.81 -23.67 8.05
CA LYS A 83 -74.52 -24.37 8.16
C LYS A 83 -73.52 -23.91 7.10
N LEU A 84 -73.98 -23.70 5.85
CA LEU A 84 -73.13 -23.14 4.80
C LEU A 84 -72.70 -21.71 5.10
N ILE A 85 -73.56 -20.88 5.70
CA ILE A 85 -73.20 -19.52 6.13
C ILE A 85 -72.09 -19.57 7.20
N SER A 86 -72.21 -20.43 8.22
CA SER A 86 -71.18 -20.53 9.25
C SER A 86 -69.86 -21.07 8.71
N GLU A 87 -69.89 -22.08 7.83
CA GLU A 87 -68.68 -22.60 7.18
C GLU A 87 -67.99 -21.51 6.33
N ASN A 88 -68.76 -20.65 5.65
CA ASN A 88 -68.21 -19.54 4.87
C ASN A 88 -67.60 -18.44 5.77
N GLU A 89 -68.22 -18.14 6.91
CA GLU A 89 -67.66 -17.22 7.92
C GLU A 89 -66.38 -17.75 8.56
N ASP A 90 -66.28 -19.07 8.78
CA ASP A 90 -65.05 -19.70 9.25
C ASP A 90 -63.95 -19.65 8.18
N LEU A 91 -64.28 -19.89 6.90
CA LEU A 91 -63.35 -19.75 5.78
C LEU A 91 -62.84 -18.31 5.62
N ARG A 92 -63.71 -17.30 5.80
CA ARG A 92 -63.31 -15.88 5.80
C ARG A 92 -62.31 -15.57 6.90
N ARG A 93 -62.59 -16.02 8.13
CA ARG A 93 -61.66 -15.86 9.25
C ARG A 93 -60.32 -16.57 9.00
N ALA A 94 -60.34 -17.77 8.43
CA ALA A 94 -59.12 -18.49 8.06
C ALA A 94 -58.32 -17.76 6.98
N LEU A 95 -58.98 -17.17 5.98
CA LEU A 95 -58.37 -16.41 4.91
C LEU A 95 -57.77 -15.08 5.42
N GLU A 96 -58.48 -14.37 6.29
CA GLU A 96 -58.01 -13.14 6.92
C GLU A 96 -56.80 -13.37 7.84
N ASN A 97 -56.82 -14.47 8.62
CA ASN A 97 -55.65 -14.90 9.40
C ASN A 97 -54.45 -15.22 8.49
N SER A 98 -54.69 -15.93 7.38
CA SER A 98 -53.63 -16.27 6.42
C SER A 98 -53.05 -15.02 5.75
N LEU A 99 -53.88 -14.02 5.43
CA LEU A 99 -53.42 -12.71 4.94
C LEU A 99 -52.57 -11.99 5.97
N SER A 100 -53.00 -11.96 7.24
CA SER A 100 -52.24 -11.32 8.31
C SER A 100 -50.87 -11.97 8.51
N ASP A 101 -50.78 -13.30 8.43
CA ASP A 101 -49.50 -14.00 8.55
C ASP A 101 -48.60 -13.76 7.33
N LEU A 102 -49.18 -13.66 6.12
CA LEU A 102 -48.45 -13.30 4.90
C LEU A 102 -47.92 -11.86 4.97
N GLU A 103 -48.68 -10.92 5.52
CA GLU A 103 -48.22 -9.54 5.76
C GLU A 103 -47.04 -9.50 6.75
N LYS A 104 -47.11 -10.25 7.86
CA LYS A 104 -46.01 -10.34 8.84
C LYS A 104 -44.74 -10.95 8.25
N THR A 105 -44.86 -12.01 7.45
CA THR A 105 -43.70 -12.62 6.78
C THR A 105 -43.08 -11.66 5.76
N LYS A 106 -43.91 -10.91 5.01
CA LYS A 106 -43.47 -9.87 4.09
C LYS A 106 -42.69 -8.75 4.79
N GLU A 107 -43.19 -8.25 5.92
CA GLU A 107 -42.47 -7.25 6.73
C GLU A 107 -41.11 -7.80 7.22
N GLY A 108 -41.09 -9.05 7.70
CA GLY A 108 -39.85 -9.73 8.11
C GLY A 108 -38.82 -9.86 6.98
N PHE A 109 -39.27 -10.14 5.75
CA PHE A 109 -38.39 -10.18 4.57
C PHE A 109 -37.86 -8.79 4.20
N GLN A 110 -38.69 -7.74 4.28
CA GLN A 110 -38.24 -6.37 4.00
C GLN A 110 -37.17 -5.91 4.99
N ASP A 111 -37.35 -6.18 6.27
CA ASP A 111 -36.36 -5.87 7.31
C ASP A 111 -35.03 -6.62 7.08
N LEU A 112 -35.09 -7.89 6.68
CA LEU A 112 -33.90 -8.68 6.37
C LEU A 112 -33.16 -8.10 5.16
N VAL A 113 -33.89 -7.73 4.09
CA VAL A 113 -33.31 -7.10 2.89
C VAL A 113 -32.63 -5.78 3.24
N LEU A 114 -33.27 -4.92 4.03
CA LEU A 114 -32.67 -3.65 4.46
C LEU A 114 -31.39 -3.86 5.29
N LYS A 115 -31.38 -4.87 6.16
CA LYS A 115 -30.20 -5.23 6.97
C LYS A 115 -29.04 -5.71 6.09
N LEU A 116 -29.32 -6.54 5.08
CA LEU A 116 -28.32 -7.05 4.15
C LEU A 116 -27.78 -5.94 3.22
N GLU A 117 -28.65 -5.06 2.71
CA GLU A 117 -28.24 -3.88 1.94
C GLU A 117 -27.37 -2.91 2.77
N GLY A 118 -27.62 -2.82 4.09
CA GLY A 118 -26.74 -2.11 5.02
C GLY A 118 -25.35 -2.76 5.12
N GLN A 119 -25.28 -4.08 5.24
CA GLN A 119 -24.00 -4.81 5.27
C GLN A 119 -23.22 -4.70 3.96
N ILE A 120 -23.90 -4.77 2.81
CA ILE A 120 -23.27 -4.58 1.49
C ILE A 120 -22.65 -3.19 1.39
N ARG A 121 -23.36 -2.14 1.83
CA ARG A 121 -22.83 -0.76 1.86
C ARG A 121 -21.57 -0.66 2.73
N GLN A 122 -21.61 -1.19 3.94
CA GLN A 122 -20.47 -1.17 4.86
C GLN A 122 -19.24 -1.88 4.26
N ILE A 123 -19.42 -3.08 3.70
CA ILE A 123 -18.30 -3.84 3.09
C ILE A 123 -17.78 -3.10 1.85
N SER A 124 -18.65 -2.44 1.08
CA SER A 124 -18.25 -1.63 -0.09
C SER A 124 -17.43 -0.40 0.31
N GLU A 125 -17.81 0.30 1.38
CA GLU A 125 -17.04 1.41 1.93
C GLU A 125 -15.66 0.97 2.43
N GLU A 126 -15.58 -0.17 3.14
CA GLU A 126 -14.30 -0.75 3.54
C GLU A 126 -13.42 -1.14 2.33
N ARG A 127 -14.04 -1.68 1.28
CA ARG A 127 -13.36 -2.04 0.03
C ARG A 127 -12.73 -0.80 -0.63
N ASP A 128 -13.49 0.29 -0.70
CA ASP A 128 -13.04 1.53 -1.31
C ASP A 128 -11.95 2.22 -0.46
N ASN A 129 -12.03 2.14 0.87
CA ASN A 129 -10.98 2.61 1.77
C ASN A 129 -9.67 1.82 1.59
N ILE A 130 -9.75 0.49 1.48
CA ILE A 130 -8.57 -0.36 1.19
C ILE A 130 -7.99 -0.04 -0.20
N ALA A 131 -8.85 0.21 -1.20
CA ALA A 131 -8.40 0.60 -2.53
C ALA A 131 -7.64 1.94 -2.52
N LYS A 132 -8.16 2.95 -1.82
CA LYS A 132 -7.48 4.24 -1.62
C LYS A 132 -6.15 4.10 -0.88
N GLU A 133 -6.09 3.28 0.17
CA GLU A 133 -4.84 3.02 0.91
C GLU A 133 -3.81 2.30 0.02
N ASN A 134 -4.24 1.31 -0.77
CA ASN A 134 -3.37 0.62 -1.72
C ASN A 134 -2.84 1.57 -2.81
N GLU A 135 -3.67 2.50 -3.31
CA GLU A 135 -3.21 3.51 -4.28
C GLU A 135 -2.15 4.44 -3.67
N ARG A 136 -2.31 4.85 -2.41
CA ARG A 136 -1.30 5.63 -1.68
C ARG A 136 0.01 4.86 -1.55
N LEU A 137 -0.06 3.60 -1.11
CA LEU A 137 1.13 2.75 -0.97
C LEU A 137 1.84 2.48 -2.30
N VAL A 138 1.11 2.40 -3.42
CA VAL A 138 1.70 2.28 -4.76
C VAL A 138 2.44 3.57 -5.14
N LYS A 139 1.84 4.74 -4.90
CA LYS A 139 2.50 6.04 -5.14
C LYS A 139 3.77 6.21 -4.31
N ASP A 140 3.72 5.84 -3.03
CA ASP A 140 4.89 5.88 -2.14
C ASP A 140 6.00 4.94 -2.64
N LEU A 141 5.64 3.73 -3.07
CA LEU A 141 6.58 2.76 -3.62
C LEU A 141 7.22 3.22 -4.93
N ASP A 142 6.45 3.86 -5.82
CA ASP A 142 6.98 4.44 -7.06
C ASP A 142 7.86 5.66 -6.78
N SER A 143 7.54 6.47 -5.77
CA SER A 143 8.41 7.55 -5.28
C SER A 143 9.75 7.01 -4.76
N SER A 144 9.74 5.97 -3.92
CA SER A 144 10.98 5.33 -3.44
C SER A 144 11.80 4.69 -4.57
N ARG A 145 11.15 4.12 -5.60
CA ARG A 145 11.84 3.60 -6.79
C ARG A 145 12.49 4.72 -7.60
N HIS A 146 11.83 5.86 -7.72
CA HIS A 146 12.39 7.01 -8.41
C HIS A 146 13.63 7.53 -7.68
N GLN A 147 13.56 7.70 -6.36
CA GLN A 147 14.72 8.09 -5.54
C GLN A 147 15.88 7.09 -5.66
N TYR A 148 15.59 5.78 -5.68
CA TYR A 148 16.62 4.77 -5.91
C TYR A 148 17.27 4.89 -7.29
N PHE A 149 16.47 5.16 -8.33
CA PHE A 149 16.98 5.34 -9.68
C PHE A 149 17.85 6.60 -9.80
N GLU A 150 17.47 7.70 -9.16
CA GLU A 150 18.26 8.93 -9.10
C GLU A 150 19.60 8.70 -8.36
N LEU A 151 19.58 8.03 -7.21
CA LEU A 151 20.79 7.66 -6.47
C LEU A 151 21.70 6.73 -7.27
N LYS A 152 21.13 5.77 -8.00
CA LYS A 152 21.89 4.87 -8.86
C LYS A 152 22.57 5.63 -10.01
N ASN A 153 21.85 6.52 -10.68
CA ASN A 153 22.43 7.33 -11.76
C ASN A 153 23.54 8.24 -11.22
N ALA A 154 23.35 8.86 -10.05
CA ALA A 154 24.39 9.67 -9.41
C ALA A 154 25.66 8.84 -9.10
N LEU A 155 25.50 7.60 -8.65
CA LEU A 155 26.62 6.69 -8.42
C LEU A 155 27.33 6.29 -9.73
N ASP A 156 26.57 6.00 -10.78
CA ASP A 156 27.13 5.66 -12.10
C ASP A 156 27.88 6.86 -12.71
N ASP A 157 27.38 8.08 -12.51
CA ASP A 157 28.04 9.33 -12.91
C ASP A 157 29.34 9.55 -12.11
N GLU A 158 29.34 9.36 -10.79
CA GLU A 158 30.56 9.44 -9.96
C GLU A 158 31.62 8.40 -10.37
N LEU A 159 31.19 7.17 -10.72
CA LEU A 159 32.07 6.13 -11.24
C LEU A 159 32.65 6.51 -12.61
N ALA A 160 31.84 7.11 -13.49
CA ALA A 160 32.29 7.59 -14.79
C ALA A 160 33.33 8.72 -14.65
N ILE A 161 33.09 9.68 -13.74
CA ILE A 161 34.02 10.77 -13.42
C ILE A 161 35.33 10.19 -12.88
N SER A 162 35.26 9.29 -11.89
CA SER A 162 36.45 8.65 -11.31
C SER A 162 37.26 7.89 -12.35
N LYS A 163 36.60 7.18 -13.27
CA LYS A 163 37.25 6.48 -14.38
C LYS A 163 37.93 7.44 -15.36
N ALA A 164 37.30 8.57 -15.65
CA ALA A 164 37.88 9.62 -16.49
C ALA A 164 39.12 10.25 -15.84
N GLU A 165 39.07 10.56 -14.54
CA GLU A 165 40.20 11.07 -13.77
C GLU A 165 41.38 10.09 -13.77
N ILE A 166 41.13 8.79 -13.55
CA ILE A 166 42.15 7.74 -13.66
C ILE A 166 42.77 7.73 -15.06
N GLY A 167 41.94 7.87 -16.11
CA GLY A 167 42.42 7.94 -17.49
C GLY A 167 43.28 9.16 -17.81
N VAL A 168 43.03 10.31 -17.16
CA VAL A 168 43.89 11.50 -17.27
C VAL A 168 45.23 11.26 -16.56
N LEU A 169 45.20 10.71 -15.34
CA LEU A 169 46.42 10.39 -14.58
C LEU A 169 47.31 9.36 -15.28
N LEU A 170 46.72 8.36 -15.93
CA LEU A 170 47.46 7.37 -16.72
C LEU A 170 48.16 8.01 -17.93
N ARG A 171 47.48 8.91 -18.66
CA ARG A 171 48.07 9.65 -19.79
C ARG A 171 49.21 10.57 -19.35
N GLU A 172 49.04 11.28 -18.24
CA GLU A 172 50.12 12.13 -17.72
C GLU A 172 51.32 11.30 -17.27
N LYS A 173 51.08 10.13 -16.67
CA LYS A 173 52.14 9.17 -16.34
C LYS A 173 52.88 8.70 -17.59
N GLU A 174 52.19 8.32 -18.65
CA GLU A 174 52.81 7.90 -19.92
C GLU A 174 53.67 9.03 -20.51
N ARG A 175 53.14 10.25 -20.55
CA ARG A 175 53.87 11.45 -20.98
C ARG A 175 55.14 11.69 -20.16
N LEU A 176 55.09 11.53 -18.84
CA LEU A 176 56.25 11.67 -17.96
C LEU A 176 57.27 10.55 -18.19
N VAL A 177 56.84 9.31 -18.45
CA VAL A 177 57.73 8.20 -18.80
C VAL A 177 58.44 8.46 -20.12
N GLU A 178 57.73 8.88 -21.17
CA GLU A 178 58.33 9.26 -22.47
C GLU A 178 59.34 10.40 -22.33
N LYS A 179 58.98 11.45 -21.57
CA LYS A 179 59.89 12.57 -21.27
C LYS A 179 61.16 12.07 -20.56
N ASN A 180 61.03 11.13 -19.63
CA ASN A 180 62.18 10.56 -18.92
C ASN A 180 63.06 9.70 -19.86
N ASP A 181 62.47 8.85 -20.69
CA ASP A 181 63.19 8.03 -21.66
C ASP A 181 63.93 8.90 -22.69
N TYR A 182 63.35 10.02 -23.12
CA TYR A 182 64.01 11.02 -23.96
C TYR A 182 65.21 11.67 -23.26
N VAL A 183 65.07 12.00 -21.96
CA VAL A 183 66.19 12.56 -21.18
C VAL A 183 67.30 11.54 -20.97
N ILE A 184 66.97 10.27 -20.71
CA ILE A 184 67.96 9.19 -20.57
C ILE A 184 68.68 8.94 -21.91
N SER A 185 67.95 8.94 -23.02
CA SER A 185 68.51 8.73 -24.37
C SER A 185 69.39 9.88 -24.82
N SER A 186 68.97 11.13 -24.58
CA SER A 186 69.79 12.31 -24.88
C SER A 186 71.07 12.34 -24.04
N LYS A 187 71.03 11.93 -22.76
CA LYS A 187 72.21 11.84 -21.89
C LYS A 187 73.21 10.76 -22.36
N LYS A 188 72.72 9.64 -22.90
CA LYS A 188 73.57 8.58 -23.51
C LYS A 188 74.24 9.02 -24.82
N SER A 189 73.62 9.90 -25.61
CA SER A 189 74.21 10.40 -26.85
C SER A 189 75.34 11.43 -26.65
N THR A 190 75.37 12.14 -25.51
CA THR A 190 76.41 13.14 -25.21
C THR A 190 77.72 12.52 -24.72
N ASP A 191 77.70 11.29 -24.21
CA ASP A 191 78.88 10.60 -23.68
C ASP A 191 79.71 9.85 -24.74
N VAL A 192 79.20 9.68 -25.97
CA VAL A 192 79.93 8.99 -27.06
C VAL A 192 80.77 9.95 -27.92
N SER A 193 80.65 11.26 -27.72
CA SER A 193 81.33 12.31 -28.52
C SER A 193 82.55 12.96 -27.85
N LYS A 194 83.13 12.35 -26.80
CA LYS A 194 84.33 12.90 -26.14
C LYS A 194 85.51 11.93 -26.19
N GLY A 195 86.05 11.77 -27.39
CA GLY A 195 87.45 11.45 -27.61
C GLY A 195 88.04 12.50 -28.56
N GLY A 196 88.78 13.49 -28.04
CA GLY A 196 89.58 14.39 -28.86
C GLY A 196 89.62 15.86 -28.43
N ASN A 197 90.52 16.17 -27.50
CA ASN A 197 91.35 17.37 -27.37
C ASN A 197 90.78 18.79 -27.12
N LEU A 198 91.35 19.34 -26.04
CA LEU A 198 91.79 20.70 -25.74
C LEU A 198 90.78 21.88 -25.64
N GLU A 199 90.66 22.29 -24.38
CA GLU A 199 90.83 23.65 -23.85
C GLU A 199 89.81 24.76 -24.13
N SER A 200 89.37 25.31 -22.99
CA SER A 200 88.88 26.67 -22.77
C SER A 200 87.55 27.09 -23.41
N HIS A 201 86.46 26.90 -22.67
CA HIS A 201 85.54 27.99 -22.25
C HIS A 201 84.39 27.38 -21.41
N SER A 202 84.70 27.14 -20.14
CA SER A 202 83.73 26.79 -19.12
C SER A 202 83.02 28.04 -18.61
N LYS A 203 81.67 28.03 -18.61
CA LYS A 203 80.78 28.60 -17.56
C LYS A 203 79.28 28.61 -17.90
N SER A 204 78.85 28.24 -19.12
CA SER A 204 77.42 28.31 -19.52
C SER A 204 76.56 27.09 -19.14
N ASP A 205 77.14 25.89 -19.03
CA ASP A 205 76.34 24.64 -18.92
C ASP A 205 75.95 24.23 -17.49
N ALA A 206 76.57 24.81 -16.45
CA ALA A 206 76.14 24.53 -15.07
C ALA A 206 74.80 25.20 -14.71
N ALA A 207 74.50 26.34 -15.35
CA ALA A 207 73.26 27.08 -15.12
C ALA A 207 72.04 26.43 -15.78
N SER A 208 72.21 25.82 -16.96
CA SER A 208 71.14 25.13 -17.68
C SER A 208 70.76 23.80 -17.03
N ILE A 209 71.74 23.06 -16.49
CA ILE A 209 71.49 21.84 -15.69
C ILE A 209 70.77 22.20 -14.38
N SER A 210 71.18 23.28 -13.71
CA SER A 210 70.52 23.76 -12.48
C SER A 210 69.06 24.22 -12.71
N LEU A 211 68.77 24.83 -13.86
CA LEU A 211 67.41 25.28 -14.19
C LEU A 211 66.47 24.11 -14.51
N LYS A 212 66.97 23.07 -15.19
CA LYS A 212 66.21 21.84 -15.45
C LYS A 212 65.94 21.04 -14.18
N GLU A 213 66.90 21.01 -13.27
CA GLU A 213 66.74 20.37 -11.95
C GLU A 213 65.74 21.14 -11.07
N ARG A 214 65.72 22.48 -11.16
CA ARG A 214 64.72 23.32 -10.49
C ARG A 214 63.31 23.12 -11.06
N LEU A 215 63.15 23.03 -12.38
CA LEU A 215 61.86 22.74 -13.03
C LEU A 215 61.32 21.35 -12.67
N LEU A 216 62.18 20.33 -12.64
CA LEU A 216 61.79 18.99 -12.20
C LEU A 216 61.39 18.97 -10.72
N LYS A 217 62.06 19.77 -9.88
CA LYS A 217 61.70 19.90 -8.47
C LYS A 217 60.34 20.60 -8.29
N GLU A 218 60.05 21.60 -9.10
CA GLU A 218 58.74 22.28 -9.13
C GLU A 218 57.62 21.35 -9.61
N ASP A 219 57.83 20.58 -10.69
CA ASP A 219 56.88 19.56 -11.18
C ASP A 219 56.60 18.49 -10.09
N VAL A 220 57.64 18.04 -9.36
CA VAL A 220 57.50 17.08 -8.26
C VAL A 220 56.73 17.70 -7.09
N GLU A 221 57.04 18.94 -6.71
CA GLU A 221 56.32 19.66 -5.65
C GLU A 221 54.83 19.86 -6.02
N GLU A 222 54.51 20.19 -7.27
CA GLU A 222 53.13 20.30 -7.75
C GLU A 222 52.39 18.96 -7.69
N LEU A 223 53.05 17.88 -8.10
CA LEU A 223 52.47 16.53 -8.02
C LEU A 223 52.28 16.07 -6.58
N GLU A 224 53.19 16.40 -5.66
CA GLU A 224 53.04 16.13 -4.23
C GLU A 224 51.87 16.91 -3.61
N VAL A 225 51.67 18.17 -4.02
CA VAL A 225 50.52 18.98 -3.60
C VAL A 225 49.21 18.40 -4.14
N LYS A 226 49.16 17.99 -5.41
CA LYS A 226 47.99 17.33 -6.01
C LYS A 226 47.69 15.99 -5.32
N LEU A 227 48.72 15.20 -5.02
CA LEU A 227 48.59 13.95 -4.29
C LEU A 227 48.04 14.18 -2.88
N LYS A 228 48.58 15.15 -2.14
CA LYS A 228 48.06 15.54 -0.81
C LYS A 228 46.61 16.01 -0.88
N ALA A 229 46.25 16.87 -1.83
CA ALA A 229 44.89 17.34 -2.02
C ALA A 229 43.92 16.18 -2.35
N SER A 230 44.35 15.20 -3.15
CA SER A 230 43.55 14.01 -3.44
C SER A 230 43.38 13.09 -2.22
N ALA A 231 44.46 12.89 -1.44
CA ALA A 231 44.41 12.12 -0.20
C ALA A 231 43.52 12.77 0.85
N GLU A 232 43.56 14.09 0.97
CA GLU A 232 42.71 14.85 1.90
C GLU A 232 41.23 14.82 1.49
N ARG A 233 40.91 14.91 0.20
CA ARG A 233 39.53 14.69 -0.27
C ARG A 233 39.01 13.29 0.03
N LEU A 234 39.83 12.26 -0.19
CA LEU A 234 39.44 10.88 0.13
C LEU A 234 39.24 10.70 1.65
N TRP A 235 40.10 11.31 2.45
CA TRP A 235 39.97 11.29 3.91
C TRP A 235 38.71 12.02 4.40
N GLN A 236 38.36 13.19 3.82
CA GLN A 236 37.12 13.89 4.10
C GLN A 236 35.89 13.03 3.75
N LYS A 237 35.92 12.36 2.59
CA LYS A 237 34.85 11.42 2.18
C LYS A 237 34.72 10.23 3.13
N GLU A 238 35.83 9.65 3.57
CA GLU A 238 35.82 8.57 4.57
C GLU A 238 35.21 9.03 5.90
N ASN A 239 35.52 10.26 6.35
CA ASN A 239 34.91 10.84 7.55
C ASN A 239 33.40 11.11 7.40
N GLU A 240 32.95 11.65 6.26
CA GLU A 240 31.52 11.83 5.95
C GLU A 240 30.77 10.49 6.04
N TRP A 241 31.38 9.41 5.54
CA TRP A 241 30.80 8.08 5.56
C TRP A 241 30.77 7.47 6.97
N LEU A 242 31.84 7.66 7.76
CA LEU A 242 31.87 7.22 9.15
C LEU A 242 30.80 7.93 10.00
N LEU A 243 30.60 9.24 9.77
CA LEU A 243 29.52 10.01 10.41
C LEU A 243 28.13 9.50 10.01
N ALA A 244 27.91 9.21 8.73
CA ALA A 244 26.67 8.61 8.24
C ALA A 244 26.42 7.23 8.86
N GLU A 245 27.44 6.37 8.94
CA GLU A 245 27.35 5.06 9.60
C GLU A 245 26.99 5.20 11.09
N ALA A 246 27.63 6.12 11.80
CA ALA A 246 27.34 6.39 13.21
C ALA A 246 25.88 6.85 13.40
N LYS A 247 25.38 7.73 12.52
CA LYS A 247 23.98 8.17 12.53
C LYS A 247 23.02 6.99 12.33
N PHE A 248 23.24 6.15 11.33
CA PHE A 248 22.41 4.96 11.12
C PHE A 248 22.46 3.98 12.30
N ARG A 249 23.64 3.77 12.90
CA ARG A 249 23.77 2.94 14.12
C ARG A 249 22.97 3.51 15.29
N SER A 250 22.95 4.84 15.46
CA SER A 250 22.16 5.49 16.50
C SER A 250 20.65 5.34 16.26
N GLU A 251 20.19 5.46 15.01
CA GLU A 251 18.79 5.29 14.62
C GLU A 251 18.32 3.83 14.79
N ILE A 252 19.18 2.86 14.45
CA ILE A 252 18.94 1.44 14.70
C ILE A 252 18.81 1.14 16.20
N SER A 253 19.66 1.74 17.04
CA SER A 253 19.57 1.60 18.50
C SER A 253 18.28 2.21 19.04
N ALA A 254 17.90 3.41 18.57
CA ALA A 254 16.65 4.05 18.95
C ALA A 254 15.41 3.22 18.55
N LEU A 255 15.42 2.61 17.36
CA LEU A 255 14.35 1.71 16.90
C LEU A 255 14.34 0.37 17.68
N ARG A 256 15.49 -0.08 18.16
CA ARG A 256 15.61 -1.31 18.97
C ARG A 256 15.07 -1.11 20.40
N ASP A 257 15.33 0.06 21.00
CA ASP A 257 15.01 0.35 22.40
C ASP A 257 13.55 0.83 22.60
N ASN A 258 12.86 1.19 21.52
CA ASN A 258 11.45 1.59 21.56
C ASN A 258 10.54 0.39 21.89
N LYS A 259 10.10 0.28 23.15
CA LYS A 259 9.34 -0.88 23.70
C LYS A 259 7.93 -1.04 23.11
N ASN A 260 7.40 -0.04 22.40
CA ASN A 260 6.12 -0.12 21.72
C ASN A 260 6.27 -0.85 20.38
N LYS A 261 6.47 -2.17 20.45
CA LYS A 261 6.64 -3.06 19.28
C LYS A 261 5.43 -3.03 18.34
N LYS A 262 5.40 -2.08 17.41
CA LYS A 262 4.64 -2.21 16.17
C LYS A 262 5.44 -3.12 15.25
N THR A 263 4.76 -4.06 14.60
CA THR A 263 5.40 -5.09 13.77
C THR A 263 6.15 -4.53 12.54
N ASN A 264 5.91 -3.26 12.16
CA ASN A 264 6.65 -2.57 11.10
C ASN A 264 8.09 -2.20 11.48
N ASP A 265 8.38 -1.96 12.76
CA ASP A 265 9.71 -1.51 13.19
C ASP A 265 10.78 -2.60 12.97
N LYS A 266 10.36 -3.88 12.94
CA LYS A 266 11.23 -5.02 12.60
C LYS A 266 11.60 -5.11 11.13
N GLU A 267 10.75 -4.64 10.21
CA GLU A 267 11.05 -4.61 8.77
C GLU A 267 11.97 -3.42 8.45
N VAL A 268 11.73 -2.26 9.07
CA VAL A 268 12.62 -1.08 9.00
C VAL A 268 13.99 -1.41 9.60
N TYR A 269 14.02 -2.10 10.75
CA TYR A 269 15.25 -2.58 11.37
C TYR A 269 16.06 -3.50 10.45
N ARG A 270 15.40 -4.41 9.72
CA ARG A 270 16.06 -5.30 8.76
C ARG A 270 16.62 -4.53 7.57
N ALA A 271 15.85 -3.60 7.00
CA ALA A 271 16.28 -2.80 5.87
C ALA A 271 17.50 -1.92 6.20
N LEU A 272 17.51 -1.27 7.38
CA LEU A 272 18.66 -0.48 7.84
C LEU A 272 19.89 -1.35 8.12
N HIS A 273 19.71 -2.54 8.71
CA HIS A 273 20.80 -3.49 8.94
C HIS A 273 21.41 -4.00 7.62
N ASP A 274 20.58 -4.27 6.62
CA ASP A 274 21.02 -4.68 5.29
C ASP A 274 21.80 -3.56 4.60
N GLN A 275 21.33 -2.30 4.68
CA GLN A 275 22.03 -1.12 4.16
C GLN A 275 23.43 -0.94 4.77
N ILE A 276 23.57 -1.05 6.10
CA ILE A 276 24.88 -1.00 6.77
C ILE A 276 25.78 -2.15 6.31
N SER A 277 25.21 -3.33 6.07
CA SER A 277 25.97 -4.50 5.61
C SER A 277 26.48 -4.32 4.18
N THR A 278 25.72 -3.66 3.31
CA THR A 278 26.19 -3.22 1.98
C THR A 278 27.28 -2.17 2.08
N LEU A 279 27.08 -1.10 2.86
CA LEU A 279 28.10 -0.04 3.04
C LEU A 279 29.43 -0.59 3.55
N LYS A 280 29.41 -1.54 4.49
CA LYS A 280 30.62 -2.22 4.97
C LYS A 280 31.32 -3.03 3.88
N ARG A 281 30.57 -3.67 2.99
CA ARG A 281 31.11 -4.44 1.87
C ARG A 281 31.72 -3.51 0.82
N ASP A 282 31.08 -2.39 0.55
CA ASP A 282 31.57 -1.39 -0.40
C ASP A 282 32.83 -0.70 0.15
N LEU A 283 32.89 -0.41 1.45
CA LEU A 283 34.10 0.05 2.13
C LEU A 283 35.24 -0.98 2.08
N ALA A 284 34.93 -2.26 2.28
CA ALA A 284 35.92 -3.33 2.16
C ALA A 284 36.45 -3.43 0.72
N ALA A 285 35.57 -3.32 -0.28
CA ALA A 285 35.93 -3.34 -1.69
C ALA A 285 36.79 -2.12 -2.09
N LEU A 286 36.47 -0.92 -1.57
CA LEU A 286 37.28 0.28 -1.79
C LEU A 286 38.66 0.16 -1.15
N ARG A 287 38.74 -0.40 0.06
CA ARG A 287 40.02 -0.68 0.74
C ARG A 287 40.83 -1.77 0.01
N GLU A 288 40.20 -2.83 -0.50
CA GLU A 288 40.89 -3.85 -1.30
C GLU A 288 41.37 -3.31 -2.66
N ASN A 289 40.60 -2.43 -3.32
CA ASN A 289 41.03 -1.79 -4.56
C ASN A 289 42.18 -0.81 -4.33
N THR A 290 42.19 -0.03 -3.24
CA THR A 290 43.32 0.85 -2.90
C THR A 290 44.56 0.06 -2.47
N PHE A 291 44.42 -1.01 -1.68
CA PHE A 291 45.54 -1.86 -1.28
C PHE A 291 46.12 -2.72 -2.42
N SER A 292 45.30 -3.18 -3.36
CA SER A 292 45.76 -3.97 -4.51
C SER A 292 46.54 -3.13 -5.52
N VAL A 293 46.16 -1.86 -5.71
CA VAL A 293 46.93 -0.90 -6.53
C VAL A 293 48.30 -0.62 -5.89
N CYS A 294 48.36 -0.44 -4.56
CA CYS A 294 49.64 -0.23 -3.85
C CYS A 294 50.54 -1.49 -3.82
N ARG A 295 49.98 -2.70 -3.64
CA ARG A 295 50.76 -3.97 -3.68
C ARG A 295 51.30 -4.31 -5.07
N ASN A 296 50.53 -4.04 -6.12
CA ASN A 296 50.97 -4.28 -7.50
C ASN A 296 52.10 -3.33 -7.93
N LEU A 297 52.25 -2.19 -7.27
CA LEU A 297 53.35 -1.25 -7.48
C LEU A 297 54.63 -1.68 -6.74
N ASN A 298 54.55 -2.12 -5.48
CA ASN A 298 55.71 -2.63 -4.75
C ASN A 298 56.26 -3.95 -5.32
N THR A 299 55.41 -4.84 -5.80
CA THR A 299 55.85 -6.12 -6.39
C THR A 299 56.46 -5.96 -7.79
N LYS A 300 56.10 -4.92 -8.54
CA LYS A 300 56.75 -4.58 -9.83
C LYS A 300 58.07 -3.83 -9.66
N HIS A 301 58.26 -3.06 -8.58
CA HIS A 301 59.56 -2.46 -8.25
C HIS A 301 60.54 -3.49 -7.68
N VAL A 302 60.11 -4.34 -6.74
CA VAL A 302 60.99 -5.37 -6.14
C VAL A 302 61.43 -6.43 -7.17
N ARG A 303 60.62 -6.75 -8.20
CA ARG A 303 61.05 -7.66 -9.27
C ARG A 303 62.03 -7.05 -10.28
N LYS A 304 62.11 -5.72 -10.39
CA LYS A 304 63.09 -5.06 -11.27
C LYS A 304 64.43 -4.82 -10.59
N ASP A 305 64.44 -4.63 -9.26
CA ASP A 305 65.69 -4.38 -8.54
C ASP A 305 66.41 -5.66 -8.10
N PHE A 306 65.69 -6.79 -7.92
CA PHE A 306 66.32 -8.08 -7.59
C PHE A 306 66.90 -8.82 -8.82
N ALA A 307 66.50 -8.44 -10.04
CA ALA A 307 67.03 -9.01 -11.28
C ALA A 307 68.38 -8.38 -11.72
N LEU A 308 68.88 -7.40 -10.97
CA LEU A 308 70.17 -6.74 -11.22
C LEU A 308 71.32 -7.22 -10.31
N PHE A 309 71.08 -8.20 -9.42
CA PHE A 309 72.11 -8.70 -8.49
C PHE A 309 72.30 -10.23 -8.43
N SER A 310 71.85 -10.99 -9.44
CA SER A 310 72.22 -12.41 -9.56
C SER A 310 72.81 -12.69 -10.94
N THR A 311 74.13 -12.52 -11.05
CA THR A 311 74.95 -13.09 -12.12
C THR A 311 75.87 -14.12 -11.51
N GLU A 312 75.29 -15.30 -11.28
CA GLU A 312 76.02 -16.53 -11.03
C GLU A 312 76.19 -17.21 -12.39
N ASP A 313 77.15 -16.71 -13.18
CA ASP A 313 77.85 -17.43 -14.26
C ASP A 313 78.74 -16.45 -15.04
N MET A 314 79.92 -16.16 -14.48
CA MET A 314 81.16 -15.95 -15.25
C MET A 314 82.36 -15.96 -14.28
N MET A 315 82.66 -17.14 -13.75
CA MET A 315 84.04 -17.47 -13.40
C MET A 315 84.81 -17.72 -14.70
N ILE A 316 85.93 -17.02 -14.90
CA ILE A 316 87.27 -17.58 -15.19
C ILE A 316 88.24 -16.41 -15.51
N ASN A 317 89.32 -16.34 -14.71
CA ASN A 317 90.62 -15.70 -14.95
C ASN A 317 90.73 -14.16 -14.93
N ILE A 318 91.70 -13.48 -14.29
CA ILE A 318 92.95 -13.82 -13.58
C ILE A 318 93.33 -12.59 -12.72
N ASP A 319 93.81 -12.86 -11.50
CA ASP A 319 94.76 -12.15 -10.61
C ASP A 319 95.11 -10.65 -10.80
N SER A 320 95.00 -9.88 -9.72
CA SER A 320 96.10 -9.59 -8.76
C SER A 320 96.00 -8.19 -8.11
N SER A 321 96.34 -8.17 -6.82
CA SER A 321 96.77 -7.02 -5.99
C SER A 321 95.76 -6.01 -5.42
N ASN A 322 95.50 -6.17 -4.11
CA ASN A 322 95.30 -5.12 -3.09
C ASN A 322 96.45 -4.08 -3.08
N PRO A 323 96.42 -2.95 -2.32
CA PRO A 323 95.51 -2.55 -1.23
C PRO A 323 95.04 -1.06 -1.25
N SER A 324 94.09 -0.71 -0.37
CA SER A 324 94.21 0.36 0.65
C SER A 324 92.85 0.92 1.07
N ILE A 325 92.38 0.42 2.21
CA ILE A 325 91.53 1.12 3.16
C ILE A 325 92.47 2.04 3.94
N ASP A 326 92.25 3.35 3.87
CA ASP A 326 92.47 4.33 4.96
C ASP A 326 92.50 5.73 4.35
N LEU A 327 91.33 6.38 4.33
CA LEU A 327 91.16 7.80 4.67
C LEU A 327 89.65 8.08 4.66
N ILE A 328 89.19 8.90 5.61
CA ILE A 328 87.80 9.36 5.81
C ILE A 328 87.00 8.48 6.80
N ASN A 329 87.57 8.28 7.99
CA ASN A 329 86.83 8.08 9.25
C ASN A 329 87.03 9.30 10.16
N LYS A 330 86.62 10.47 9.67
CA LYS A 330 86.42 11.69 10.46
C LYS A 330 85.32 12.50 9.80
N ASP A 331 84.08 12.15 10.11
CA ASP A 331 82.92 13.06 10.19
C ASP A 331 81.67 12.27 10.63
N GLU A 332 81.80 11.49 11.71
CA GLU A 332 80.66 11.04 12.50
C GLU A 332 80.35 12.11 13.55
N ASN A 333 79.30 12.91 13.30
CA ASN A 333 78.41 13.59 14.27
C ASN A 333 77.85 14.92 13.75
N ILE A 334 77.32 14.96 12.52
CA ILE A 334 76.36 16.00 12.15
C ILE A 334 75.19 15.30 11.46
N LEU A 335 74.17 14.96 12.25
CA LEU A 335 72.86 14.61 11.70
C LEU A 335 72.40 15.81 10.84
N PRO A 336 72.01 15.63 9.57
CA PRO A 336 71.66 16.74 8.70
C PRO A 336 70.50 17.54 9.29
N GLN A 337 70.67 18.87 9.25
CA GLN A 337 69.75 19.85 9.81
C GLN A 337 68.29 19.67 9.32
N SER A 338 68.08 19.05 8.15
CA SER A 338 66.77 18.68 7.62
C SER A 338 66.06 17.58 8.42
N GLN A 339 66.81 16.63 8.99
CA GLN A 339 66.26 15.52 9.77
C GLN A 339 65.82 15.99 11.16
N VAL A 340 66.53 16.96 11.75
CA VAL A 340 66.12 17.63 12.99
C VAL A 340 64.85 18.46 12.76
N VAL A 341 64.72 19.14 11.61
CA VAL A 341 63.51 19.90 11.25
C VAL A 341 62.30 18.98 11.05
N LEU A 342 62.49 17.83 10.39
CA LEU A 342 61.43 16.83 10.24
C LEU A 342 61.06 16.19 11.59
N GLN A 343 62.03 15.88 12.44
CA GLN A 343 61.77 15.34 13.78
C GLN A 343 60.97 16.35 14.63
N ASN A 344 61.31 17.63 14.57
CA ASN A 344 60.58 18.69 15.27
C ASN A 344 59.17 18.89 14.71
N ARG A 345 58.98 18.77 13.39
CA ARG A 345 57.66 18.82 12.75
C ARG A 345 56.80 17.63 13.18
N VAL A 346 57.36 16.43 13.20
CA VAL A 346 56.67 15.21 13.66
C VAL A 346 56.28 15.33 15.13
N ASN A 347 57.19 15.81 15.98
CA ASN A 347 56.89 16.03 17.40
C ASN A 347 55.81 17.11 17.61
N SER A 348 55.77 18.16 16.78
CA SER A 348 54.72 19.17 16.82
C SER A 348 53.35 18.59 16.42
N LEU A 349 53.30 17.75 15.39
CA LEU A 349 52.05 17.09 14.95
C LEU A 349 51.56 16.04 15.95
N ILE A 350 52.47 15.34 16.62
CA ILE A 350 52.15 14.42 17.72
C ILE A 350 51.50 15.20 18.87
N LYS A 351 52.05 16.36 19.23
CA LYS A 351 51.49 17.21 20.28
C LYS A 351 50.13 17.78 19.91
N GLU A 352 49.96 18.29 18.68
CA GLU A 352 48.67 18.79 18.19
C GLU A 352 47.60 17.69 18.16
N ARG A 353 47.97 16.46 17.78
CA ARG A 353 47.08 15.30 17.88
C ARG A 353 46.68 15.03 19.33
N ASP A 354 47.60 15.11 20.28
CA ASP A 354 47.33 14.85 21.68
C ASP A 354 46.43 15.95 22.28
N ASP A 355 46.67 17.22 21.95
CA ASP A 355 45.82 18.35 22.32
C ASP A 355 44.39 18.18 21.76
N LEU A 356 44.25 17.74 20.50
CA LEU A 356 42.95 17.44 19.89
C LEU A 356 42.24 16.24 20.53
N HIS A 357 42.97 15.24 21.04
CA HIS A 357 42.37 14.13 21.78
C HIS A 357 41.85 14.60 23.15
N GLU A 358 42.60 15.48 23.82
CA GLU A 358 42.16 16.09 25.09
C GLU A 358 40.91 16.96 24.89
N ASP A 359 40.84 17.76 23.82
CA ASP A 359 39.64 18.52 23.46
C ASP A 359 38.43 17.63 23.16
N LEU A 360 38.65 16.49 22.51
CA LEU A 360 37.60 15.52 22.22
C LEU A 360 37.07 14.88 23.50
N ASP A 361 37.95 14.51 24.43
CA ASP A 361 37.56 13.97 25.74
C ASP A 361 36.83 15.03 26.60
N ASN A 362 37.23 16.30 26.53
CA ASN A 362 36.53 17.42 27.16
C ASN A 362 35.13 17.66 26.54
N LEU A 363 34.99 17.56 25.22
CA LEU A 363 33.69 17.64 24.55
C LEU A 363 32.79 16.44 24.88
N LYS A 364 33.37 15.26 25.05
CA LYS A 364 32.63 14.05 25.44
C LYS A 364 32.11 14.15 26.87
N THR A 365 32.90 14.70 27.80
CA THR A 365 32.47 14.90 29.19
C THR A 365 31.38 15.98 29.29
N THR A 366 31.48 17.08 28.54
CA THR A 366 30.40 18.09 28.48
C THR A 366 29.11 17.55 27.86
N LEU A 367 29.20 16.70 26.83
CA LEU A 367 28.03 16.04 26.24
C LEU A 367 27.36 15.08 27.23
N LEU A 368 28.13 14.32 28.01
CA LEU A 368 27.60 13.48 29.09
C LEU A 368 26.92 14.31 30.18
N GLN A 369 27.46 15.48 30.52
CA GLN A 369 26.82 16.40 31.46
C GLN A 369 25.47 16.91 30.94
N PHE A 370 25.39 17.32 29.67
CA PHE A 370 24.11 17.75 29.09
C PHE A 370 23.08 16.63 29.02
N LEU A 371 23.49 15.39 28.77
CA LEU A 371 22.58 14.25 28.81
C LEU A 371 22.01 14.03 30.22
N SER A 372 22.85 14.14 31.26
CA SER A 372 22.40 14.10 32.65
C SER A 372 21.39 15.21 32.95
N ASP A 373 21.66 16.45 32.52
CA ASP A 373 20.77 17.60 32.75
C ASP A 373 19.41 17.43 32.04
N ILE A 374 19.38 16.78 30.88
CA ILE A 374 18.15 16.46 30.14
C ILE A 374 17.34 15.39 30.88
N GLU A 375 18.00 14.35 31.38
CA GLU A 375 17.35 13.29 32.17
C GLU A 375 16.73 13.88 33.46
N ASP A 376 17.45 14.75 34.16
CA ASP A 376 16.94 15.43 35.35
C ASP A 376 15.72 16.33 35.05
N ARG A 377 15.72 17.03 33.90
CA ARG A 377 14.57 17.81 33.45
C ARG A 377 13.36 16.93 33.10
N ASP A 378 13.59 15.78 32.49
CA ASP A 378 12.53 14.84 32.14
C ASP A 378 11.88 14.22 33.40
N ILE A 379 12.70 13.92 34.42
CA ILE A 379 12.22 13.52 35.75
C ILE A 379 11.37 14.64 36.36
N TYR A 380 11.84 15.89 36.33
CA TYR A 380 11.09 17.04 36.86
C TYR A 380 9.75 17.27 36.14
N CYS A 381 9.71 17.12 34.81
CA CYS A 381 8.47 17.21 34.03
C CYS A 381 7.47 16.12 34.43
N LYS A 382 7.93 14.87 34.62
CA LYS A 382 7.08 13.77 35.11
C LYS A 382 6.56 14.01 36.52
N GLU A 383 7.37 14.59 37.42
CA GLU A 383 6.90 14.99 38.75
C GLU A 383 5.80 16.06 38.69
N LEU A 384 5.90 17.03 37.78
CA LEU A 384 4.87 18.04 37.56
C LEU A 384 3.58 17.44 37.01
N GLU A 385 3.66 16.50 36.07
CA GLU A 385 2.50 15.77 35.55
C GLU A 385 1.79 14.97 36.66
N ILE A 386 2.56 14.32 37.54
CA ILE A 386 2.00 13.60 38.70
C ILE A 386 1.33 14.59 39.67
N LYS A 387 1.93 15.75 39.94
CA LYS A 387 1.32 16.80 40.77
C LYS A 387 0.02 17.35 40.16
N LEU A 388 -0.04 17.51 38.84
CA LEU A 388 -1.26 17.92 38.13
C LEU A 388 -2.36 16.84 38.17
N ALA A 389 -1.99 15.58 37.93
CA ALA A 389 -2.92 14.45 37.98
C ALA A 389 -3.50 14.24 39.38
N THR A 390 -2.68 14.40 40.42
CA THR A 390 -3.10 14.29 41.82
C THR A 390 -3.92 15.50 42.29
N SER A 391 -3.60 16.72 41.83
CA SER A 391 -4.39 17.93 42.11
C SER A 391 -5.78 17.89 41.47
N ASN A 392 -5.96 17.22 40.33
CA ASN A 392 -7.27 17.07 39.67
C ASN A 392 -8.16 16.00 40.35
N GLN A 393 -7.60 15.10 41.15
CA GLN A 393 -8.36 14.09 41.90
C GLN A 393 -8.87 14.57 43.26
N LEU A 394 -8.28 15.63 43.84
CA LEU A 394 -8.64 16.14 45.18
C LEU A 394 -9.86 17.08 45.20
N ASN A 395 -10.37 17.52 44.04
CA ASN A 395 -11.50 18.46 43.97
C ASN A 395 -12.90 17.82 44.00
N TYR A 396 -13.00 16.50 44.24
CA TYR A 396 -14.29 15.79 44.30
C TYR A 396 -14.47 14.92 45.54
N THR A 397 -13.94 15.31 46.69
CA THR A 397 -14.45 14.79 47.96
C THR A 397 -14.23 15.80 49.07
N THR A 398 -15.33 16.13 49.76
CA THR A 398 -15.45 16.79 51.08
C THR A 398 -16.17 18.13 51.00
N ILE A 399 -17.47 18.11 51.28
CA ILE A 399 -18.12 18.74 52.45
C ILE A 399 -19.61 18.32 52.44
N GLN A 400 -19.96 17.37 53.30
CA GLN A 400 -21.27 17.35 53.94
C GLN A 400 -21.22 18.33 55.11
N THR A 401 -22.24 19.18 55.31
CA THR A 401 -23.25 19.06 56.38
C THR A 401 -24.11 20.32 56.48
N LYS A 402 -25.44 20.09 56.58
CA LYS A 402 -26.54 20.90 57.17
C LYS A 402 -26.17 21.72 58.42
N PRO A 403 -27.06 22.59 58.99
CA PRO A 403 -28.45 22.92 58.62
C PRO A 403 -28.80 24.45 58.61
N ASP A 404 -30.02 24.74 58.15
CA ASP A 404 -30.99 25.71 58.69
C ASP A 404 -31.64 26.64 57.66
N SER A 405 -32.97 26.52 57.66
CA SER A 405 -34.02 27.39 57.09
C SER A 405 -33.89 28.86 57.60
N PRO A 406 -34.74 29.84 57.21
CA PRO A 406 -35.88 29.76 56.30
C PRO A 406 -36.08 30.99 55.38
N LEU A 407 -37.14 30.90 54.55
CA LEU A 407 -38.00 31.98 54.07
C LEU A 407 -37.45 32.97 53.03
N VAL A 408 -38.14 33.03 51.90
CA VAL A 408 -38.99 34.15 51.43
C VAL A 408 -39.41 33.77 50.00
N LEU A 409 -40.65 33.34 49.78
CA LEU A 409 -41.76 34.18 49.26
C LEU A 409 -41.30 34.94 47.99
N ASP A 410 -41.94 34.81 46.84
CA ASP A 410 -43.20 35.52 46.59
C ASP A 410 -43.50 35.49 45.05
N TYR A 411 -44.80 35.42 44.73
CA TYR A 411 -45.59 35.60 43.49
C TYR A 411 -44.90 35.57 42.10
N GLY A 412 -45.37 34.85 41.08
CA GLY A 412 -46.75 34.56 40.70
C GLY A 412 -47.31 35.69 39.81
N LEU A 413 -47.44 35.49 38.49
CA LEU A 413 -48.71 35.64 37.73
C LEU A 413 -48.55 35.44 36.22
N GLU A 414 -49.60 34.84 35.69
CA GLU A 414 -49.99 34.53 34.32
C GLU A 414 -49.79 35.66 33.28
N ARG A 415 -49.67 35.25 32.00
CA ARG A 415 -50.69 35.55 30.97
C ARG A 415 -50.46 34.79 29.67
N LYS A 416 -51.56 34.20 29.18
CA LYS A 416 -51.75 33.63 27.84
C LYS A 416 -51.53 34.71 26.76
N SER A 417 -50.86 34.38 25.66
CA SER A 417 -51.10 35.00 24.36
C SER A 417 -50.62 34.10 23.21
N LYS A 418 -51.53 33.84 22.27
CA LYS A 418 -51.26 33.25 20.96
C LYS A 418 -50.48 34.25 20.09
N HIS A 419 -49.48 33.79 19.33
CA HIS A 419 -49.28 34.01 17.88
C HIS A 419 -47.80 33.88 17.47
N LEU A 420 -47.62 33.03 16.45
CA LEU A 420 -46.71 33.09 15.30
C LEU A 420 -45.25 33.61 15.42
N THR A 421 -44.36 32.73 14.90
CA THR A 421 -43.14 33.02 14.14
C THR A 421 -42.03 33.85 14.78
N ARG A 422 -41.04 33.19 15.40
CA ARG A 422 -39.68 33.77 15.55
C ARG A 422 -38.59 32.75 15.90
N ASN A 423 -38.35 31.73 15.06
CA ASN A 423 -37.17 30.85 15.21
C ASN A 423 -36.30 30.80 13.94
N SER A 424 -35.97 31.96 13.34
CA SER A 424 -35.03 32.03 12.19
C SER A 424 -33.83 32.97 12.37
N LYS A 425 -33.65 33.57 13.56
CA LYS A 425 -32.54 34.53 13.78
C LYS A 425 -31.26 33.91 14.34
N PHE A 426 -31.33 32.73 14.96
CA PHE A 426 -30.14 32.10 15.55
C PHE A 426 -29.28 31.36 14.52
N THR A 427 -29.83 31.00 13.35
CA THR A 427 -29.11 30.32 12.27
C THR A 427 -28.39 31.30 11.34
N GLN A 428 -28.94 32.50 11.11
CA GLN A 428 -28.32 33.50 10.24
C GLN A 428 -27.02 34.09 10.80
N ASP A 429 -26.91 34.32 12.11
CA ASP A 429 -25.67 34.88 12.68
C ASP A 429 -24.51 33.86 12.66
N ALA A 430 -24.81 32.56 12.79
CA ALA A 430 -23.81 31.51 12.64
C ALA A 430 -23.33 31.39 11.18
N GLU A 431 -24.26 31.47 10.23
CA GLU A 431 -23.97 31.44 8.80
C GLU A 431 -23.18 32.67 8.34
N VAL A 432 -23.54 33.87 8.81
CA VAL A 432 -22.80 35.11 8.53
C VAL A 432 -21.38 35.06 9.13
N LYS A 433 -21.20 34.42 10.29
CA LYS A 433 -19.88 34.24 10.90
C LYS A 433 -19.02 33.23 10.13
N ALA A 434 -19.63 32.16 9.61
CA ALA A 434 -18.96 31.20 8.74
C ALA A 434 -18.51 31.86 7.42
N LEU A 435 -19.41 32.59 6.75
CA LEU A 435 -19.10 33.30 5.50
C LEU A 435 -18.04 34.40 5.67
N LYS A 436 -18.00 35.09 6.83
CA LYS A 436 -16.91 36.04 7.15
C LYS A 436 -15.56 35.34 7.36
N GLY A 437 -15.57 34.13 7.90
CA GLY A 437 -14.37 33.30 8.02
C GLY A 437 -13.82 32.91 6.64
N GLU A 438 -14.70 32.40 5.78
CA GLU A 438 -14.37 31.99 4.42
C GLU A 438 -13.88 33.17 3.55
N LEU A 439 -14.51 34.35 3.66
CA LEU A 439 -14.03 35.56 2.98
C LEU A 439 -12.63 35.97 3.42
N LYS A 440 -12.30 35.81 4.71
CA LYS A 440 -10.97 36.15 5.23
C LYS A 440 -9.91 35.15 4.74
N GLU A 441 -10.28 33.88 4.61
CA GLU A 441 -9.43 32.83 4.06
C GLU A 441 -9.17 33.04 2.56
N LEU A 442 -10.22 33.31 1.78
CA LEU A 442 -10.09 33.64 0.36
C LEU A 442 -9.27 34.92 0.13
N GLN A 443 -9.41 35.92 1.01
CA GLN A 443 -8.58 37.12 0.96
C GLN A 443 -7.11 36.82 1.27
N GLY A 444 -6.83 35.90 2.18
CA GLY A 444 -5.47 35.39 2.44
C GLY A 444 -4.87 34.72 1.21
N GLN A 445 -5.61 33.79 0.60
CA GLN A 445 -5.18 33.10 -0.62
C GLN A 445 -4.94 34.07 -1.80
N LEU A 446 -5.76 35.12 -1.92
CA LEU A 446 -5.60 36.13 -2.96
C LEU A 446 -4.33 36.98 -2.74
N ASN A 447 -4.01 37.32 -1.50
CA ASN A 447 -2.77 38.01 -1.16
C ASN A 447 -1.54 37.13 -1.42
N ASP A 448 -1.60 35.83 -1.10
CA ASP A 448 -0.51 34.89 -1.36
C ASP A 448 -0.28 34.71 -2.88
N LEU A 449 -1.35 34.61 -3.66
CA LEU A 449 -1.25 34.57 -5.13
C LEU A 449 -0.68 35.87 -5.69
N HIS A 450 -1.02 37.03 -5.12
CA HIS A 450 -0.45 38.30 -5.52
C HIS A 450 1.05 38.37 -5.21
N ALA A 451 1.48 37.92 -4.03
CA ALA A 451 2.90 37.88 -3.66
C ALA A 451 3.70 36.92 -4.57
N ILE A 452 3.14 35.77 -4.93
CA ILE A 452 3.75 34.84 -5.89
C ILE A 452 3.88 35.48 -7.27
N GLN A 453 2.88 36.25 -7.70
CA GLN A 453 2.92 36.94 -8.99
C GLN A 453 3.98 38.05 -9.00
N GLU A 454 4.06 38.88 -7.95
CA GLU A 454 5.13 39.88 -7.80
C GLU A 454 6.52 39.24 -7.80
N GLN A 455 6.68 38.09 -7.13
CA GLN A 455 7.95 37.36 -7.15
C GLN A 455 8.31 36.85 -8.56
N LYS A 456 7.32 36.35 -9.32
CA LYS A 456 7.53 35.94 -10.72
C LYS A 456 7.95 37.12 -11.60
N ASP A 457 7.29 38.26 -11.43
CA ASP A 457 7.58 39.47 -12.20
C ASP A 457 8.97 40.02 -11.84
N ALA A 458 9.37 39.96 -10.56
CA ALA A 458 10.74 40.30 -10.14
C ALA A 458 11.80 39.39 -10.77
N ILE A 459 11.59 38.06 -10.76
CA ILE A 459 12.52 37.10 -11.38
C ILE A 459 12.60 37.31 -12.89
N HIS A 460 11.46 37.56 -13.54
CA HIS A 460 11.41 37.85 -14.97
C HIS A 460 12.20 39.11 -15.32
N ASN A 461 12.03 40.19 -14.54
CA ASN A 461 12.75 41.44 -14.74
C ASN A 461 14.26 41.27 -14.55
N VAL A 462 14.72 40.52 -13.54
CA VAL A 462 16.15 40.22 -13.34
C VAL A 462 16.73 39.46 -14.54
N ARG A 463 15.99 38.49 -15.10
CA ARG A 463 16.43 37.77 -16.31
C ARG A 463 16.48 38.67 -17.53
N LEU A 464 15.49 39.53 -17.70
CA LEU A 464 15.45 40.47 -18.82
C LEU A 464 16.65 41.43 -18.78
N THR A 465 16.99 41.95 -17.58
CA THR A 465 18.18 42.80 -17.40
C THR A 465 19.48 42.04 -17.64
N GLU A 466 19.54 40.77 -17.28
CA GLU A 466 20.71 39.92 -17.53
C GLU A 466 20.91 39.65 -19.02
N TYR A 467 19.83 39.37 -19.77
CA TYR A 467 19.91 39.24 -21.23
C TYR A 467 20.30 40.56 -21.90
N GLN A 468 19.80 41.70 -21.42
CA GLN A 468 20.22 43.01 -21.90
C GLN A 468 21.73 43.24 -21.67
N ARG A 469 22.23 42.90 -20.48
CA ARG A 469 23.66 42.98 -20.14
C ARG A 469 24.52 42.11 -21.05
N GLN A 470 24.10 40.86 -21.30
CA GLN A 470 24.83 39.96 -22.21
C GLN A 470 24.86 40.47 -23.65
N ILE A 471 23.77 41.08 -24.12
CA ILE A 471 23.72 41.71 -25.44
C ILE A 471 24.69 42.90 -25.49
N GLU A 472 24.72 43.75 -24.46
CA GLU A 472 25.66 44.88 -24.37
C GLU A 472 27.12 44.40 -24.35
N GLU A 473 27.45 43.35 -23.58
CA GLU A 473 28.80 42.76 -23.54
C GLU A 473 29.24 42.22 -24.92
N LEU A 474 28.35 41.51 -25.62
CA LEU A 474 28.64 41.00 -26.96
C LEU A 474 28.82 42.14 -27.99
N LEU A 475 28.04 43.23 -27.86
CA LEU A 475 28.20 44.40 -28.71
C LEU A 475 29.53 45.11 -28.44
N ASP A 476 29.95 45.22 -27.19
CA ASP A 476 31.24 45.80 -26.80
C ASP A 476 32.43 44.95 -27.25
N GLU A 477 32.32 43.62 -27.16
CA GLU A 477 33.33 42.69 -27.69
C GLU A 477 33.44 42.81 -29.21
N ASN A 478 32.30 42.88 -29.91
CA ASN A 478 32.27 43.07 -31.36
C ASN A 478 32.87 44.44 -31.77
N ASN A 479 32.55 45.50 -31.03
CA ASN A 479 33.15 46.82 -31.22
C ASN A 479 34.68 46.79 -31.02
N SER A 480 35.14 46.07 -30.00
CA SER A 480 36.57 45.87 -29.70
C SER A 480 37.28 45.06 -30.78
N LEU A 481 36.63 44.04 -31.33
CA LEU A 481 37.15 43.27 -32.49
C LEU A 481 37.22 44.14 -33.75
N CYS A 482 36.18 44.92 -34.02
CA CYS A 482 36.16 45.88 -35.13
C CYS A 482 37.27 46.95 -34.99
N GLN A 483 37.54 47.42 -33.77
CA GLN A 483 38.64 48.34 -33.50
C GLN A 483 40.00 47.68 -33.76
N ARG A 484 40.22 46.45 -33.27
CA ARG A 484 41.46 45.68 -33.53
C ARG A 484 41.69 45.46 -35.02
N LEU A 485 40.62 45.19 -35.79
CA LEU A 485 40.69 45.00 -37.23
C LEU A 485 41.02 46.30 -37.98
N LYS A 486 40.46 47.44 -37.54
CA LYS A 486 40.82 48.77 -38.09
C LYS A 486 42.26 49.16 -37.76
N SER A 487 42.75 48.81 -36.57
CA SER A 487 44.13 49.05 -36.16
C SER A 487 45.12 48.16 -36.93
N SER A 488 44.81 46.88 -37.17
CA SER A 488 45.68 45.99 -37.95
C SER A 488 45.67 46.30 -39.46
N SER A 489 44.56 46.84 -39.99
CA SER A 489 44.48 47.27 -41.38
C SER A 489 45.32 48.52 -41.68
N CYS A 490 45.71 49.32 -40.68
CA CYS A 490 46.52 50.52 -40.87
C CYS A 490 48.03 50.24 -40.99
N GLU A 491 48.51 49.06 -40.57
CA GLU A 491 49.92 48.67 -40.72
C GLU A 491 50.26 48.03 -42.08
N LYS A 492 49.25 47.67 -42.88
CA LYS A 492 49.46 47.01 -44.20
C LYS A 492 49.82 47.95 -45.35
N THR A 493 49.92 49.26 -45.14
CA THR A 493 50.22 50.23 -46.22
C THR A 493 51.72 50.42 -46.49
N ARG A 494 52.62 49.57 -45.97
CA ARG A 494 54.08 49.70 -46.19
C ARG A 494 54.82 48.48 -46.74
N LEU A 495 54.14 47.37 -47.04
CA LEU A 495 54.81 46.23 -47.66
C LEU A 495 54.48 46.16 -49.15
N ASN A 496 55.53 46.48 -49.90
CA ASN A 496 55.59 46.61 -51.34
C ASN A 496 55.24 45.28 -52.03
N ILE A 497 54.33 45.39 -52.98
CA ILE A 497 53.79 44.31 -53.81
C ILE A 497 54.93 43.70 -54.63
N ASN A 498 55.23 42.42 -54.41
CA ASN A 498 55.72 41.49 -55.43
C ASN A 498 55.75 40.06 -54.88
N GLY A 499 54.96 39.18 -55.47
CA GLY A 499 55.02 37.74 -55.25
C GLY A 499 53.67 37.14 -54.86
N GLN A 500 53.32 36.05 -55.54
CA GLN A 500 52.07 35.29 -55.48
C GLN A 500 51.66 34.74 -54.09
N ASP A 501 52.42 35.00 -53.03
CA ASP A 501 52.17 34.44 -51.68
C ASP A 501 51.02 35.15 -50.92
N GLY A 502 50.60 36.33 -51.35
CA GLY A 502 49.51 37.07 -50.69
C GLY A 502 48.11 36.47 -50.87
N LEU A 503 47.91 35.56 -51.84
CA LEU A 503 46.62 34.90 -52.05
C LEU A 503 46.41 33.75 -51.06
N GLU A 504 47.47 33.01 -50.73
CA GLU A 504 47.44 31.91 -49.77
C GLU A 504 47.16 32.43 -48.37
N ASP A 505 47.80 33.53 -47.95
CA ASP A 505 47.56 34.19 -46.65
C ASP A 505 46.12 34.72 -46.51
N VAL A 506 45.50 35.19 -47.60
CA VAL A 506 44.11 35.65 -47.60
C VAL A 506 43.14 34.47 -47.55
N LEU A 507 43.47 33.36 -48.24
CA LEU A 507 42.67 32.14 -48.18
C LEU A 507 42.79 31.45 -46.82
N ASP A 508 43.95 31.45 -46.19
CA ASP A 508 44.16 30.93 -44.84
C ASP A 508 43.46 31.80 -43.80
N PHE A 509 43.49 33.13 -43.94
CA PHE A 509 42.68 34.02 -43.09
C PHE A 509 41.16 33.78 -43.26
N LEU A 510 40.69 33.54 -44.49
CA LEU A 510 39.27 33.23 -44.74
C LEU A 510 38.87 31.85 -44.24
N ARG A 511 39.79 30.87 -44.26
CA ARG A 511 39.62 29.52 -43.71
C ARG A 511 39.52 29.58 -42.19
N ASP A 512 40.42 30.31 -41.54
CA ASP A 512 40.45 30.54 -40.09
C ASP A 512 39.18 31.28 -39.61
N LYS A 513 38.65 32.20 -40.43
CA LYS A 513 37.35 32.84 -40.16
C LYS A 513 36.16 31.90 -40.32
N ARG A 514 36.20 30.96 -41.25
CA ARG A 514 35.13 29.96 -41.42
C ARG A 514 35.14 28.98 -40.26
N GLU A 515 36.32 28.48 -39.88
CA GLU A 515 36.51 27.59 -38.74
C GLU A 515 36.10 28.28 -37.42
N SER A 516 36.44 29.57 -37.25
CA SER A 516 35.97 30.38 -36.11
C SER A 516 34.44 30.55 -36.07
N VAL A 517 33.76 30.69 -37.22
CA VAL A 517 32.29 30.75 -37.27
C VAL A 517 31.67 29.40 -36.92
N ASP A 518 32.24 28.30 -37.42
CA ASP A 518 31.77 26.94 -37.10
C ASP A 518 31.99 26.62 -35.60
N GLU A 519 33.07 27.08 -34.98
CA GLU A 519 33.30 26.99 -33.54
C GLU A 519 32.28 27.80 -32.73
N VAL A 520 31.98 29.04 -33.14
CA VAL A 520 30.95 29.87 -32.49
C VAL A 520 29.57 29.24 -32.62
N MET A 521 29.23 28.66 -33.78
CA MET A 521 27.99 27.92 -33.98
C MET A 521 27.90 26.68 -33.09
N CYS A 522 28.97 25.88 -33.00
CA CYS A 522 29.03 24.74 -32.07
C CYS A 522 28.87 25.18 -30.61
N HIS A 523 29.44 26.33 -30.24
CA HIS A 523 29.30 26.86 -28.89
C HIS A 523 27.87 27.35 -28.60
N LEU A 524 27.22 27.99 -29.56
CA LEU A 524 25.81 28.40 -29.48
C LEU A 524 24.86 27.20 -29.40
N GLU A 525 25.10 26.14 -30.17
CA GLU A 525 24.32 24.89 -30.08
C GLU A 525 24.49 24.22 -28.71
N SER A 526 25.71 24.19 -28.18
CA SER A 526 25.99 23.68 -26.82
C SER A 526 25.32 24.53 -25.73
N MET A 527 25.33 25.85 -25.88
CA MET A 527 24.63 26.79 -24.99
C MET A 527 23.12 26.60 -25.04
N TRP A 528 22.52 26.47 -26.24
CA TRP A 528 21.09 26.19 -26.39
C TRP A 528 20.69 24.84 -25.81
N ALA A 529 21.50 23.79 -26.02
CA ALA A 529 21.25 22.49 -25.41
C ALA A 529 21.26 22.56 -23.87
N LYS A 530 22.18 23.35 -23.28
CA LYS A 530 22.23 23.60 -21.83
C LYS A 530 21.03 24.42 -21.33
N GLU A 531 20.60 25.43 -22.08
CA GLU A 531 19.41 26.24 -21.75
C GLU A 531 18.12 25.40 -21.83
N GLU A 532 18.02 24.52 -22.82
CA GLU A 532 16.89 23.60 -22.96
C GLU A 532 16.87 22.56 -21.84
N GLU A 533 18.03 22.06 -21.41
CA GLU A 533 18.15 21.18 -20.25
C GLU A 533 17.76 21.92 -18.95
N ALA A 534 18.24 23.14 -18.73
CA ALA A 534 17.85 23.97 -17.60
C ALA A 534 16.33 24.26 -17.60
N SER A 535 15.76 24.53 -18.78
CA SER A 535 14.31 24.70 -18.96
C SER A 535 13.54 23.41 -18.66
N ARG A 536 14.06 22.25 -19.04
CA ARG A 536 13.50 20.94 -18.68
C ARG A 536 13.58 20.70 -17.18
N GLN A 537 14.67 21.07 -16.52
CA GLN A 537 14.81 20.98 -15.06
C GLN A 537 13.83 21.92 -14.33
N ILE A 538 13.65 23.16 -14.79
CA ILE A 538 12.66 24.09 -14.22
C ILE A 538 11.23 23.56 -14.42
N ARG A 539 10.90 22.98 -15.57
CA ARG A 539 9.58 22.35 -15.78
C ARG A 539 9.39 21.15 -14.86
N LYS A 540 10.43 20.34 -14.64
CA LYS A 540 10.40 19.22 -13.67
C LYS A 540 10.17 19.72 -12.25
N SER A 541 10.91 20.72 -11.78
CA SER A 541 10.75 21.26 -10.42
C SER A 541 9.40 21.95 -10.22
N ASN A 542 8.89 22.66 -11.23
CA ASN A 542 7.56 23.28 -11.16
C ASN A 542 6.44 22.21 -11.15
N ASN A 543 6.59 21.14 -11.93
CA ASN A 543 5.66 20.00 -11.89
C ASN A 543 5.72 19.26 -10.55
N GLN A 544 6.90 19.14 -9.93
CA GLN A 544 7.04 18.59 -8.57
C GLN A 544 6.38 19.51 -7.52
N GLY A 545 6.51 20.84 -7.63
CA GLY A 545 5.81 21.79 -6.76
C GLY A 545 4.29 21.73 -6.87
N ILE A 546 3.76 21.57 -8.10
CA ILE A 546 2.32 21.35 -8.34
C ILE A 546 1.86 19.99 -7.79
N ALA A 547 2.71 18.96 -7.86
CA ALA A 547 2.40 17.65 -7.28
C ALA A 547 2.36 17.70 -5.73
N MET A 548 3.28 18.44 -5.11
CA MET A 548 3.31 18.64 -3.65
C MET A 548 2.08 19.43 -3.15
N THR A 549 1.73 20.54 -3.81
CA THR A 549 0.52 21.32 -3.46
C THR A 549 -0.77 20.51 -3.64
N ARG A 550 -0.85 19.62 -4.64
CA ARG A 550 -1.98 18.68 -4.77
C ARG A 550 -2.00 17.64 -3.65
N TYR A 551 -0.83 17.20 -3.19
CA TYR A 551 -0.73 16.25 -2.09
C TYR A 551 -1.16 16.88 -0.75
N ASP A 552 -0.81 18.15 -0.53
CA ASP A 552 -1.25 18.91 0.65
C ASP A 552 -2.76 19.16 0.64
N ALA A 553 -3.36 19.48 -0.52
CA ALA A 553 -4.81 19.59 -0.65
C ALA A 553 -5.55 18.27 -0.36
N ILE A 554 -5.01 17.13 -0.79
CA ILE A 554 -5.58 15.80 -0.49
C ILE A 554 -5.48 15.48 1.01
N LYS A 555 -4.35 15.82 1.66
CA LYS A 555 -4.21 15.67 3.11
C LYS A 555 -5.20 16.53 3.88
N GLU A 556 -5.48 17.73 3.38
CA GLU A 556 -6.43 18.64 4.01
C GLU A 556 -7.87 18.10 3.89
N ASP A 557 -8.25 17.53 2.73
CA ASP A 557 -9.53 16.86 2.55
C ASP A 557 -9.69 15.63 3.45
N ASP A 558 -8.63 14.81 3.59
CA ASP A 558 -8.60 13.68 4.52
C ASP A 558 -8.78 14.15 5.97
N MET A 559 -8.14 15.26 6.35
CA MET A 559 -8.25 15.83 7.68
C MET A 559 -9.66 16.36 7.95
N ARG A 560 -10.29 17.01 6.96
CA ARG A 560 -11.71 17.41 7.02
C ARG A 560 -12.65 16.20 7.08
N GLN A 561 -12.30 15.08 6.45
CA GLN A 561 -13.08 13.85 6.52
C GLN A 561 -12.95 13.19 7.91
N LEU A 562 -11.73 13.12 8.46
CA LEU A 562 -11.46 12.65 9.82
C LEU A 562 -12.19 13.49 10.86
N GLN A 563 -12.17 14.82 10.75
CA GLN A 563 -12.92 15.71 11.63
C GLN A 563 -14.43 15.44 11.59
N ARG A 564 -15.00 15.22 10.39
CA ARG A 564 -16.42 14.81 10.26
C ARG A 564 -16.71 13.49 10.95
N THR A 565 -15.85 12.48 10.75
CA THR A 565 -16.02 11.18 11.42
C THR A 565 -15.90 11.27 12.94
N ILE A 566 -15.03 12.15 13.46
CA ILE A 566 -14.91 12.38 14.90
C ILE A 566 -16.20 13.00 15.44
N VAL A 567 -16.75 14.02 14.77
CA VAL A 567 -18.03 14.64 15.16
C VAL A 567 -19.17 13.63 15.11
N ASP A 568 -19.21 12.76 14.10
CA ASP A 568 -20.23 11.71 14.01
C ASP A 568 -20.10 10.68 15.14
N LEU A 569 -18.87 10.27 15.49
CA LEU A 569 -18.60 9.37 16.61
C LEU A 569 -18.92 10.01 17.97
N GLU A 570 -18.63 11.31 18.15
CA GLU A 570 -19.00 12.07 19.35
C GLU A 570 -20.53 12.15 19.49
N ASN A 571 -21.24 12.45 18.40
CA ASN A 571 -22.70 12.45 18.39
C ASN A 571 -23.27 11.06 18.70
N GLN A 572 -22.67 10.00 18.15
CA GLN A 572 -23.05 8.63 18.45
C GLN A 572 -22.82 8.30 19.94
N LEU A 573 -21.71 8.71 20.52
CA LEU A 573 -21.39 8.53 21.93
C LEU A 573 -22.39 9.27 22.85
N VAL A 574 -22.83 10.46 22.47
CA VAL A 574 -23.90 11.20 23.18
C VAL A 574 -25.23 10.44 23.10
N THR A 575 -25.56 9.81 21.97
CA THR A 575 -26.76 8.96 21.87
C THR A 575 -26.64 7.65 22.65
N GLU A 576 -25.45 7.08 22.79
CA GLU A 576 -25.24 5.91 23.65
C GLU A 576 -25.32 6.26 25.13
N GLN A 577 -24.86 7.46 25.54
CA GLN A 577 -25.04 7.96 26.90
C GLN A 577 -26.52 8.16 27.26
N SER A 578 -27.36 8.62 26.32
CA SER A 578 -28.80 8.73 26.58
C SER A 578 -29.48 7.35 26.70
N ASN A 579 -28.99 6.33 25.99
CA ASN A 579 -29.41 4.94 26.14
C ASN A 579 -28.95 4.32 27.48
N HIS A 580 -27.79 4.73 28.02
CA HIS A 580 -27.37 4.31 29.37
C HIS A 580 -28.32 4.80 30.46
N ASN A 581 -28.83 6.04 30.35
CA ASN A 581 -29.84 6.54 31.29
C ASN A 581 -31.14 5.71 31.25
N LEU A 582 -31.52 5.17 30.09
CA LEU A 582 -32.67 4.28 29.96
C LEU A 582 -32.39 2.90 30.59
N ILE A 583 -31.19 2.35 30.41
CA ILE A 583 -30.77 1.10 31.04
C ILE A 583 -30.76 1.23 32.57
N ASP A 584 -30.28 2.35 33.10
CA ASP A 584 -30.27 2.61 34.54
C ASP A 584 -31.68 2.73 35.10
N LYS A 585 -32.61 3.36 34.37
CA LYS A 585 -34.03 3.40 34.73
C LYS A 585 -34.65 1.99 34.76
N LEU A 586 -34.40 1.17 33.75
CA LEU A 586 -34.88 -0.22 33.68
C LEU A 586 -34.27 -1.10 34.77
N ARG A 587 -33.00 -0.87 35.15
CA ARG A 587 -32.37 -1.53 36.30
C ARG A 587 -33.04 -1.14 37.62
N GLY A 588 -33.40 0.14 37.79
CA GLY A 588 -34.16 0.61 38.94
C GLY A 588 -35.53 -0.07 39.06
N GLU A 589 -36.27 -0.14 37.95
CA GLU A 589 -37.58 -0.82 37.88
C GLU A 589 -37.45 -2.32 38.16
N LEU A 590 -36.39 -2.97 37.67
CA LEU A 590 -36.10 -4.39 37.94
C LEU A 590 -35.88 -4.64 39.44
N VAL A 591 -35.08 -3.79 40.11
CA VAL A 591 -34.82 -3.91 41.55
C VAL A 591 -36.13 -3.74 42.35
N GLN A 592 -36.96 -2.76 41.97
CA GLN A 592 -38.25 -2.53 42.61
C GLN A 592 -39.17 -3.76 42.50
N LYS A 593 -39.28 -4.36 41.31
CA LYS A 593 -40.11 -5.54 41.08
C LYS A 593 -39.58 -6.79 41.77
N ASN A 594 -38.26 -6.94 41.89
CA ASN A 594 -37.69 -8.06 42.62
C ASN A 594 -37.98 -7.96 44.13
N ASN A 595 -37.98 -6.74 44.68
CA ASN A 595 -38.41 -6.51 46.06
C ASN A 595 -39.91 -6.81 46.26
N GLU A 596 -40.75 -6.50 45.28
CA GLU A 596 -42.18 -6.85 45.29
C GLU A 596 -42.40 -8.38 45.31
N ILE A 597 -41.61 -9.15 44.54
CA ILE A 597 -41.65 -10.62 44.59
C ILE A 597 -41.24 -11.15 45.97
N LEU A 598 -40.17 -10.60 46.56
CA LEU A 598 -39.73 -11.02 47.90
C LEU A 598 -40.83 -10.77 48.93
N PHE A 599 -41.46 -9.59 48.89
CA PHE A 599 -42.58 -9.25 49.77
C PHE A 599 -43.77 -10.20 49.60
N LEU A 600 -44.21 -10.45 48.36
CA LEU A 600 -45.32 -11.37 48.07
C LEU A 600 -45.00 -12.81 48.48
N SER A 601 -43.75 -13.24 48.28
CA SER A 601 -43.28 -14.57 48.69
C SER A 601 -43.30 -14.73 50.20
N ASP A 602 -42.88 -13.70 50.94
CA ASP A 602 -42.91 -13.71 52.41
C ASP A 602 -44.36 -13.71 52.92
N GLU A 603 -45.28 -12.95 52.31
CA GLU A 603 -46.70 -12.96 52.69
C GLU A 603 -47.36 -14.33 52.45
N ILE A 604 -47.02 -15.01 51.34
CA ILE A 604 -47.50 -16.38 51.06
C ILE A 604 -46.96 -17.36 52.10
N ASN A 605 -45.69 -17.25 52.48
CA ASN A 605 -45.09 -18.13 53.48
C ASN A 605 -45.77 -17.98 54.85
N ILE A 606 -46.01 -16.74 55.30
CA ILE A 606 -46.72 -16.46 56.56
C ILE A 606 -48.15 -17.03 56.53
N LEU A 607 -48.90 -16.78 55.45
CA LEU A 607 -50.27 -17.28 55.32
C LEU A 607 -50.34 -18.81 55.23
N SER A 608 -49.33 -19.44 54.62
CA SER A 608 -49.22 -20.90 54.54
C SER A 608 -48.92 -21.51 55.90
N GLU A 609 -48.08 -20.86 56.71
CA GLU A 609 -47.77 -21.27 58.08
C GLU A 609 -49.01 -21.15 58.98
N ASP A 610 -49.72 -20.02 58.93
CA ASP A 610 -51.00 -19.79 59.63
C ASP A 610 -52.05 -20.85 59.26
N LEU A 611 -52.13 -21.22 57.98
CA LEU A 611 -53.05 -22.23 57.48
C LEU A 611 -52.67 -23.63 57.96
N HIS A 612 -51.37 -23.94 58.01
CA HIS A 612 -50.86 -25.19 58.57
C HIS A 612 -51.15 -25.31 60.07
N ASP A 613 -51.00 -24.22 60.82
CA ASP A 613 -51.32 -24.18 62.24
C ASP A 613 -52.82 -24.26 62.49
N ALA A 614 -53.65 -23.60 61.68
CA ALA A 614 -55.11 -23.77 61.70
C ALA A 614 -55.51 -25.24 61.41
N LYS A 615 -54.89 -25.88 60.41
CA LYS A 615 -55.12 -27.31 60.10
C LYS A 615 -54.68 -28.22 61.25
N ARG A 616 -53.50 -28.00 61.85
CA ARG A 616 -53.05 -28.75 63.04
C ARG A 616 -54.03 -28.60 64.20
N ASN A 617 -54.50 -27.39 64.48
CA ASN A 617 -55.45 -27.12 65.55
C ASN A 617 -56.82 -27.79 65.30
N THR A 618 -57.27 -27.89 64.05
CA THR A 618 -58.49 -28.67 63.71
C THR A 618 -58.31 -30.18 63.90
N LEU A 619 -57.14 -30.74 63.58
CA LEU A 619 -56.82 -32.15 63.78
C LEU A 619 -56.73 -32.53 65.27
N VAL A 620 -56.15 -31.65 66.11
CA VAL A 620 -56.12 -31.84 67.56
C VAL A 620 -57.52 -31.73 68.16
N SER A 621 -58.36 -30.83 67.67
CA SER A 621 -59.77 -30.71 68.09
C SER A 621 -60.63 -31.92 67.68
N SER A 622 -60.33 -32.56 66.53
CA SER A 622 -61.00 -33.80 66.10
C SER A 622 -60.69 -35.00 67.01
N ARG A 623 -59.46 -35.09 67.55
CA ARG A 623 -59.07 -36.14 68.50
C ARG A 623 -59.68 -35.97 69.90
N ILE A 624 -60.09 -34.76 70.27
CA ILE A 624 -60.84 -34.51 71.51
C ILE A 624 -62.32 -34.89 71.32
N SER A 625 -62.89 -34.63 70.14
CA SER A 625 -64.28 -34.99 69.80
C SER A 625 -64.53 -36.51 69.71
N GLU A 626 -63.52 -37.32 69.35
CA GLU A 626 -63.65 -38.80 69.36
C GLU A 626 -63.53 -39.41 70.77
N ARG A 627 -63.02 -38.66 71.76
CA ARG A 627 -62.97 -39.08 73.17
C ARG A 627 -64.19 -38.63 73.99
N GLU A 628 -65.01 -37.72 73.45
CA GLU A 628 -66.30 -37.27 74.00
C GLU A 628 -67.54 -37.98 73.40
N GLY A 629 -67.34 -38.99 72.54
CA GLY A 629 -68.42 -39.78 71.93
C GLY A 629 -68.98 -40.93 72.79
N ARG A 630 -68.50 -41.12 74.03
CA ARG A 630 -68.97 -42.22 74.92
C ARG A 630 -69.64 -41.79 76.22
N ILE A 631 -69.86 -40.50 76.46
CA ILE A 631 -70.68 -40.03 77.60
C ILE A 631 -71.56 -38.88 77.13
N SER A 632 -72.76 -39.22 76.63
CA SER A 632 -74.03 -38.49 76.88
C SER A 632 -75.11 -38.86 75.86
N LYS A 633 -75.74 -40.02 76.08
CA LYS A 633 -77.16 -40.19 75.77
C LYS A 633 -77.94 -39.37 76.83
N ARG A 634 -78.93 -38.61 76.36
CA ARG A 634 -79.93 -37.81 77.11
C ARG A 634 -79.55 -36.35 77.42
N ARG A 635 -79.88 -35.44 76.49
CA ARG A 635 -80.92 -34.41 76.68
C ARG A 635 -81.07 -33.54 75.43
N SER A 636 -82.26 -33.63 74.87
CA SER A 636 -83.09 -32.63 74.19
C SER A 636 -82.50 -31.28 73.74
N ARG A 637 -82.79 -30.98 72.45
CA ARG A 637 -83.26 -29.70 71.89
C ARG A 637 -82.60 -28.42 72.41
N SER A 638 -81.78 -27.77 71.58
CA SER A 638 -81.96 -26.36 71.15
C SER A 638 -80.73 -25.86 70.39
N ALA A 639 -80.98 -24.95 69.44
CA ALA A 639 -80.06 -23.98 68.85
C ALA A 639 -78.92 -24.45 67.92
N ARG A 640 -79.22 -24.32 66.61
CA ARG A 640 -78.61 -23.33 65.69
C ARG A 640 -77.23 -22.77 66.12
N THR A 641 -76.26 -22.84 65.19
CA THR A 641 -74.94 -22.16 65.09
C THR A 641 -73.69 -23.03 65.30
N VAL A 642 -73.34 -23.87 64.31
CA VAL A 642 -71.92 -24.20 64.01
C VAL A 642 -71.76 -24.37 62.49
N SER A 643 -71.85 -23.26 61.75
CA SER A 643 -71.48 -23.19 60.31
C SER A 643 -70.40 -22.15 60.03
N SER A 644 -69.74 -21.61 61.07
CA SER A 644 -68.80 -20.49 60.94
C SER A 644 -67.31 -20.90 60.89
N ARG A 645 -66.95 -22.16 61.18
CA ARG A 645 -65.53 -22.58 61.20
C ARG A 645 -65.00 -23.16 59.89
N ARG A 646 -65.87 -23.60 58.96
CA ARG A 646 -65.45 -24.06 57.62
C ARG A 646 -65.27 -22.93 56.60
N SER A 647 -65.85 -21.75 56.83
CA SER A 647 -65.66 -20.60 55.93
C SER A 647 -64.27 -19.98 56.05
N HIS A 648 -63.65 -20.01 57.24
CA HIS A 648 -62.37 -19.33 57.47
C HIS A 648 -61.17 -20.01 56.78
N VAL A 649 -61.18 -21.34 56.64
CA VAL A 649 -60.12 -22.06 55.91
C VAL A 649 -60.22 -21.78 54.41
N ASN A 650 -61.45 -21.75 53.87
CA ASN A 650 -61.68 -21.44 52.47
C ASN A 650 -61.31 -20.00 52.10
N THR A 651 -61.40 -19.04 53.04
CA THR A 651 -60.97 -17.65 52.78
C THR A 651 -59.44 -17.53 52.73
N HIS A 652 -58.69 -18.27 53.58
CA HIS A 652 -57.23 -18.27 53.49
C HIS A 652 -56.73 -18.97 52.22
N ASP A 653 -57.32 -20.12 51.84
CA ASP A 653 -56.99 -20.78 50.57
C ASP A 653 -57.27 -19.86 49.36
N SER A 654 -58.36 -19.09 49.38
CA SER A 654 -58.64 -18.11 48.31
C SER A 654 -57.66 -16.93 48.27
N LYS A 655 -57.16 -16.49 49.43
CA LYS A 655 -56.17 -15.40 49.53
C LYS A 655 -54.78 -15.87 49.08
N ILE A 656 -54.38 -17.09 49.44
CA ILE A 656 -53.13 -17.70 48.97
C ILE A 656 -53.15 -17.83 47.44
N ASN A 657 -54.23 -18.36 46.86
CA ASN A 657 -54.36 -18.48 45.40
C ASN A 657 -54.30 -17.11 44.68
N ALA A 658 -54.87 -16.05 45.28
CA ALA A 658 -54.82 -14.70 44.72
C ALA A 658 -53.39 -14.11 44.75
N LEU A 659 -52.65 -14.32 45.85
CA LEU A 659 -51.25 -13.87 45.96
C LEU A 659 -50.33 -14.67 45.04
N GLU A 660 -50.57 -15.97 44.86
CA GLU A 660 -49.84 -16.79 43.89
C GLU A 660 -50.03 -16.29 42.46
N GLN A 661 -51.25 -15.88 42.09
CA GLN A 661 -51.51 -15.26 40.78
C GLN A 661 -50.77 -13.93 40.60
N GLN A 662 -50.75 -13.08 41.64
CA GLN A 662 -49.98 -11.83 41.61
C GLN A 662 -48.46 -12.08 41.49
N LEU A 663 -47.95 -13.12 42.15
CA LEU A 663 -46.55 -13.52 42.08
C LEU A 663 -46.18 -14.03 40.67
N VAL A 664 -47.05 -14.83 40.04
CA VAL A 664 -46.88 -15.27 38.65
C VAL A 664 -46.88 -14.08 37.69
N GLN A 665 -47.78 -13.11 37.90
CA GLN A 665 -47.82 -11.88 37.11
C GLN A 665 -46.53 -11.06 37.27
N ALA A 666 -46.07 -10.82 38.51
CA ALA A 666 -44.84 -10.09 38.77
C ALA A 666 -43.60 -10.78 38.16
N ARG A 667 -43.53 -12.12 38.20
CA ARG A 667 -42.46 -12.90 37.53
C ARG A 667 -42.49 -12.72 36.00
N SER A 668 -43.68 -12.63 35.41
CA SER A 668 -43.82 -12.41 33.96
C SER A 668 -43.38 -11.00 33.54
N GLU A 669 -43.66 -9.97 34.36
CA GLU A 669 -43.21 -8.59 34.15
C GLU A 669 -41.68 -8.47 34.24
N ILE A 670 -41.05 -9.17 35.20
CA ILE A 670 -39.58 -9.23 35.31
C ILE A 670 -38.94 -9.88 34.07
N ASN A 671 -39.54 -10.95 33.55
CA ASN A 671 -39.04 -11.59 32.33
C ASN A 671 -39.13 -10.65 31.12
N LEU A 672 -40.18 -9.83 31.03
CA LEU A 672 -40.31 -8.78 30.02
C LEU A 672 -39.19 -7.74 30.16
N ILE A 673 -38.94 -7.21 31.37
CA ILE A 673 -37.87 -6.23 31.62
C ILE A 673 -36.49 -6.82 31.29
N HIS A 674 -36.22 -8.06 31.67
CA HIS A 674 -34.99 -8.77 31.30
C HIS A 674 -34.83 -8.89 29.79
N SER A 675 -35.91 -9.21 29.06
CA SER A 675 -35.88 -9.29 27.60
C SER A 675 -35.56 -7.93 26.95
N HIS A 676 -36.01 -6.83 27.55
CA HIS A 676 -35.69 -5.48 27.08
C HIS A 676 -34.22 -5.11 27.33
N ILE A 677 -33.68 -5.42 28.51
CA ILE A 677 -32.26 -5.17 28.85
C ILE A 677 -31.31 -6.01 27.97
N LEU A 678 -31.65 -7.27 27.71
CA LEU A 678 -30.85 -8.16 26.86
C LEU A 678 -30.87 -7.73 25.38
N LYS A 679 -32.00 -7.22 24.88
CA LYS A 679 -32.12 -6.71 23.51
C LYS A 679 -31.38 -5.38 23.30
N SER A 680 -31.30 -4.51 24.31
CA SER A 680 -30.57 -3.23 24.21
C SER A 680 -29.05 -3.39 24.34
N SER A 681 -28.56 -4.44 25.01
CA SER A 681 -27.12 -4.67 25.25
C SER A 681 -26.41 -5.44 24.12
N GLY A 682 -27.14 -5.95 23.13
CA GLY A 682 -26.66 -6.96 22.17
C GLY A 682 -26.18 -6.46 20.81
N ARG A 683 -25.68 -5.22 20.68
CA ARG A 683 -25.12 -4.69 19.41
C ARG A 683 -23.59 -4.59 19.45
N GLY A 684 -22.95 -5.65 19.95
CA GLY A 684 -21.49 -5.84 19.89
C GLY A 684 -21.11 -6.89 18.84
N MET A 685 -20.19 -6.51 17.96
CA MET A 685 -19.52 -7.30 16.91
C MET A 685 -19.51 -8.83 17.13
N SER A 686 -20.23 -9.58 16.27
CA SER A 686 -20.13 -11.04 16.21
C SER A 686 -18.85 -11.46 15.48
N ALA A 687 -17.85 -11.88 16.24
CA ALA A 687 -16.78 -12.74 15.76
C ALA A 687 -17.32 -14.18 15.63
N SER A 688 -17.41 -14.70 14.41
CA SER A 688 -17.84 -16.08 14.16
C SER A 688 -16.72 -17.06 14.48
N LYS A 689 -16.85 -17.77 15.59
CA LYS A 689 -16.29 -19.11 15.77
C LYS A 689 -17.42 -20.00 16.27
N GLN A 690 -17.89 -20.94 15.47
CA GLN A 690 -18.43 -22.17 16.04
C GLN A 690 -18.30 -23.37 15.10
N VAL A 691 -17.54 -24.31 15.63
CA VAL A 691 -17.49 -25.74 15.34
C VAL A 691 -18.76 -26.40 15.90
N THR A 692 -19.34 -27.36 15.17
CA THR A 692 -20.06 -28.56 15.65
C THR A 692 -20.31 -29.43 14.40
N SER A 693 -20.02 -30.73 14.27
CA SER A 693 -20.05 -31.92 15.14
C SER A 693 -21.47 -32.45 15.46
N ILE A 694 -22.01 -33.38 14.65
CA ILE A 694 -22.46 -34.78 15.00
C ILE A 694 -23.56 -35.37 14.07
N ASN A 695 -23.20 -36.49 13.42
CA ASN A 695 -23.87 -37.77 13.08
C ASN A 695 -25.28 -37.90 12.45
N SER A 696 -25.36 -38.69 11.35
CA SER A 696 -25.83 -40.10 11.29
C SER A 696 -25.76 -40.61 9.82
N GLN A 697 -24.96 -41.63 9.48
CA GLN A 697 -25.16 -43.09 9.57
C GLN A 697 -25.76 -43.69 8.27
N VAL A 698 -25.00 -44.59 7.61
CA VAL A 698 -25.40 -45.90 7.02
C VAL A 698 -24.43 -46.33 5.90
N GLY A 699 -23.68 -47.42 6.17
CA GLY A 699 -23.54 -48.56 5.25
C GLY A 699 -22.38 -48.63 4.25
N THR A 700 -21.25 -49.19 4.71
CA THR A 700 -20.59 -50.44 4.23
C THR A 700 -19.10 -50.35 3.84
N PRO A 701 -18.29 -51.40 4.15
CA PRO A 701 -16.83 -51.34 4.20
C PRO A 701 -16.12 -52.23 3.16
N GLU A 702 -14.95 -51.82 2.69
CA GLU A 702 -13.84 -52.66 2.18
C GLU A 702 -12.69 -51.70 1.81
N LYS A 703 -11.38 -51.97 1.94
CA LYS A 703 -10.55 -52.98 2.59
C LYS A 703 -9.13 -52.43 2.41
N THR A 704 -8.41 -52.30 3.52
CA THR A 704 -6.94 -52.35 3.67
C THR A 704 -6.10 -52.61 2.40
N VAL A 705 -5.11 -51.75 2.10
CA VAL A 705 -3.69 -52.12 1.95
C VAL A 705 -2.79 -50.92 2.30
N LEU A 706 -1.99 -51.10 3.36
CA LEU A 706 -0.76 -50.39 3.68
C LEU A 706 0.24 -50.50 2.52
N LEU A 707 1.00 -49.43 2.22
CA LEU A 707 2.45 -49.60 2.12
C LEU A 707 3.21 -48.33 2.51
N HIS A 708 4.24 -48.58 3.30
CA HIS A 708 5.16 -47.68 3.95
C HIS A 708 6.27 -47.17 3.02
N ASN A 709 6.76 -45.97 3.37
CA ASN A 709 8.16 -45.50 3.35
C ASN A 709 8.86 -45.24 2.01
N THR A 710 9.24 -43.97 1.80
CA THR A 710 10.62 -43.64 1.45
C THR A 710 11.00 -42.27 2.02
N THR A 711 11.65 -42.28 3.18
CA THR A 711 12.48 -41.20 3.70
C THR A 711 13.75 -41.09 2.87
N HIS A 712 14.12 -39.87 2.49
CA HIS A 712 15.46 -39.27 2.44
C HIS A 712 15.50 -38.20 1.33
N SER A 713 15.62 -36.92 1.70
CA SER A 713 16.76 -36.08 1.26
C SER A 713 16.54 -34.61 1.62
N SER A 714 17.42 -34.12 2.50
CA SER A 714 17.99 -32.76 2.55
C SER A 714 17.05 -31.55 2.73
N GLU A 715 16.86 -31.17 4.00
CA GLU A 715 16.70 -29.78 4.42
C GLU A 715 17.86 -28.92 3.87
N GLY A 716 17.54 -28.09 2.88
CA GLY A 716 18.42 -27.05 2.35
C GLY A 716 17.80 -25.68 2.59
N THR A 717 18.43 -24.91 3.47
CA THR A 717 18.23 -23.49 3.76
C THR A 717 17.69 -22.66 2.57
N SER A 718 16.42 -22.27 2.64
CA SER A 718 15.83 -21.28 1.72
C SER A 718 16.36 -19.89 2.05
N LYS A 719 17.52 -19.53 1.48
CA LYS A 719 17.90 -18.14 1.23
C LYS A 719 16.77 -17.50 0.43
N ILE A 720 16.33 -16.32 0.85
CA ILE A 720 15.46 -15.46 0.06
C ILE A 720 16.32 -14.96 -1.10
N GLU A 721 16.30 -15.70 -2.20
CA GLU A 721 16.79 -15.27 -3.50
C GLU A 721 15.97 -14.04 -3.89
N ILE A 722 16.67 -12.94 -4.18
CA ILE A 722 16.11 -11.80 -4.87
C ILE A 722 15.60 -12.36 -6.20
N LEU A 723 14.28 -12.41 -6.38
CA LEU A 723 13.64 -12.91 -7.60
C LEU A 723 14.04 -12.01 -8.77
N GLU A 724 15.15 -12.36 -9.40
CA GLU A 724 15.55 -11.93 -10.73
C GLU A 724 14.35 -12.23 -11.65
N GLY A 725 13.73 -11.17 -12.19
CA GLY A 725 12.56 -11.31 -13.05
C GLY A 725 12.92 -12.13 -14.28
N ALA A 726 12.05 -13.05 -14.69
CA ALA A 726 12.33 -13.96 -15.79
C ALA A 726 11.86 -13.33 -17.12
N HIS A 727 12.68 -13.36 -18.17
CA HIS A 727 12.35 -12.74 -19.44
C HIS A 727 11.63 -13.72 -20.39
N LEU A 728 10.58 -13.22 -21.03
CA LEU A 728 9.82 -13.92 -22.07
C LEU A 728 9.78 -13.05 -23.33
N ALA A 729 10.22 -13.60 -24.46
CA ALA A 729 10.00 -13.03 -25.78
C ALA A 729 8.78 -13.68 -26.44
N ILE A 730 7.81 -12.87 -26.85
CA ILE A 730 6.61 -13.28 -27.59
C ILE A 730 6.64 -12.64 -28.96
N THR A 731 6.70 -13.44 -30.01
CA THR A 731 6.58 -12.96 -31.39
C THR A 731 5.20 -13.29 -31.95
N ILE A 732 4.46 -12.28 -32.39
CA ILE A 732 3.22 -12.46 -33.15
C ILE A 732 3.60 -12.57 -34.62
N VAL A 733 3.41 -13.75 -35.21
CA VAL A 733 3.80 -14.03 -36.59
C VAL A 733 2.64 -13.66 -37.52
N GLU A 734 1.53 -14.39 -37.42
CA GLU A 734 0.38 -14.21 -38.30
C GLU A 734 -0.96 -14.39 -37.58
N LEU A 735 -1.98 -13.70 -38.09
CA LEU A 735 -3.37 -13.87 -37.72
C LEU A 735 -4.16 -14.27 -38.97
N SER A 736 -4.92 -15.35 -38.87
CA SER A 736 -5.65 -15.96 -40.00
C SER A 736 -7.15 -16.12 -39.68
N ASN A 737 -7.96 -16.07 -40.73
CA ASN A 737 -9.40 -16.39 -40.69
C ASN A 737 -10.18 -15.60 -39.64
N LEU A 738 -10.07 -14.26 -39.66
CA LEU A 738 -10.76 -13.39 -38.70
C LEU A 738 -12.29 -13.38 -38.94
N MET A 739 -13.03 -13.81 -37.93
CA MET A 739 -14.48 -14.00 -37.92
C MET A 739 -15.11 -13.20 -36.79
N ARG A 740 -16.33 -12.69 -37.01
CA ARG A 740 -17.18 -12.02 -36.03
C ARG A 740 -18.53 -12.70 -35.99
N LYS A 741 -18.93 -13.20 -34.82
CA LYS A 741 -20.16 -13.95 -34.59
C LYS A 741 -20.31 -15.13 -35.57
N GLY A 742 -19.24 -15.89 -35.76
CA GLY A 742 -19.21 -17.03 -36.68
C GLY A 742 -19.18 -16.67 -38.18
N CYS A 743 -19.14 -15.38 -38.56
CA CYS A 743 -19.07 -14.95 -39.96
C CYS A 743 -17.70 -14.31 -40.26
N LEU A 744 -17.09 -14.62 -41.42
CA LEU A 744 -15.86 -13.95 -41.85
C LEU A 744 -16.08 -12.44 -42.00
N ILE A 745 -15.15 -11.64 -41.48
CA ILE A 745 -15.22 -10.19 -41.63
C ILE A 745 -14.77 -9.83 -43.05
N THR A 746 -15.70 -9.34 -43.86
CA THR A 746 -15.43 -8.89 -45.24
C THR A 746 -15.28 -7.38 -45.35
N ASP A 747 -15.76 -6.64 -44.35
CA ASP A 747 -15.67 -5.18 -44.33
C ASP A 747 -14.21 -4.72 -44.28
N PRO A 748 -13.78 -3.73 -45.09
CA PRO A 748 -12.43 -3.22 -45.02
C PRO A 748 -12.20 -2.48 -43.70
N GLY A 749 -11.06 -2.75 -43.07
CA GLY A 749 -10.71 -2.19 -41.77
C GLY A 749 -9.27 -2.47 -41.39
N HIS A 750 -8.98 -2.27 -40.11
CA HIS A 750 -7.67 -2.47 -39.53
C HIS A 750 -7.76 -3.39 -38.31
N VAL A 751 -6.72 -4.18 -38.11
CA VAL A 751 -6.59 -5.12 -37.00
C VAL A 751 -5.44 -4.69 -36.10
N ILE A 752 -5.69 -4.83 -34.80
CA ILE A 752 -4.77 -4.48 -33.73
C ILE A 752 -4.82 -5.59 -32.70
N ILE A 753 -3.66 -6.09 -32.29
CA ILE A 753 -3.56 -7.08 -31.22
C ILE A 753 -2.99 -6.39 -29.99
N LYS A 754 -3.60 -6.63 -28.82
CA LYS A 754 -3.07 -6.18 -27.53
C LYS A 754 -2.65 -7.39 -26.72
N LEU A 755 -1.41 -7.39 -26.25
CA LEU A 755 -0.88 -8.38 -25.33
C LEU A 755 -0.88 -7.80 -23.92
N LYS A 756 -1.25 -8.58 -22.91
CA LYS A 756 -1.30 -8.16 -21.53
C LYS A 756 -0.77 -9.25 -20.61
N SER A 757 0.18 -8.89 -19.75
CA SER A 757 0.55 -9.65 -18.57
C SER A 757 -0.07 -9.00 -17.33
N MET A 758 0.24 -9.52 -16.13
CA MET A 758 -0.16 -8.87 -14.89
C MET A 758 0.41 -7.46 -14.72
N LYS A 759 1.60 -7.18 -15.27
CA LYS A 759 2.32 -5.90 -15.08
C LYS A 759 2.42 -5.07 -16.35
N GLU A 760 2.52 -5.70 -17.51
CA GLU A 760 2.90 -5.07 -18.76
C GLU A 760 1.80 -5.22 -19.82
N LYS A 761 1.72 -4.24 -20.71
CA LYS A 761 0.75 -4.21 -21.81
C LYS A 761 1.46 -3.75 -23.06
N TYR A 762 1.32 -4.52 -24.13
CA TYR A 762 1.83 -4.17 -25.45
C TYR A 762 0.72 -4.16 -26.49
N LYS A 763 0.98 -3.49 -27.60
CA LYS A 763 0.06 -3.34 -28.72
C LYS A 763 0.86 -3.47 -30.00
N THR A 764 0.36 -4.24 -30.95
CA THR A 764 0.98 -4.36 -32.27
C THR A 764 0.81 -3.10 -33.11
N SER A 765 1.57 -3.00 -34.19
CA SER A 765 1.26 -2.07 -35.26
C SER A 765 -0.15 -2.33 -35.82
N VAL A 766 -0.73 -1.29 -36.40
CA VAL A 766 -2.07 -1.34 -37.00
C VAL A 766 -1.92 -1.89 -38.42
N LYS A 767 -2.48 -3.07 -38.70
CA LYS A 767 -2.42 -3.71 -40.03
C LYS A 767 -3.79 -3.68 -40.70
N GLU A 768 -3.83 -3.56 -42.02
CA GLU A 768 -5.11 -3.69 -42.76
C GLU A 768 -5.66 -5.11 -42.70
N LEU A 769 -6.98 -5.23 -42.69
CA LEU A 769 -7.66 -6.52 -42.73
C LEU A 769 -7.34 -7.27 -44.03
N LYS A 770 -6.81 -8.48 -43.89
CA LYS A 770 -6.58 -9.46 -44.95
C LYS A 770 -6.96 -10.85 -44.43
N THR A 771 -7.12 -11.83 -45.31
CA THR A 771 -7.38 -13.23 -44.91
C THR A 771 -6.28 -13.79 -44.01
N ILE A 772 -5.03 -13.39 -44.29
CA ILE A 772 -3.84 -13.68 -43.49
C ILE A 772 -3.11 -12.35 -43.27
N ILE A 773 -2.94 -11.97 -42.00
CA ILE A 773 -2.31 -10.72 -41.59
C ILE A 773 -0.99 -11.07 -40.90
N LYS A 774 0.13 -10.67 -41.51
CA LYS A 774 1.46 -10.86 -40.92
C LYS A 774 1.86 -9.64 -40.09
N PHE A 775 2.27 -9.89 -38.86
CA PHE A 775 2.77 -8.88 -37.94
C PHE A 775 4.29 -8.92 -37.87
N ASP A 776 4.85 -10.11 -37.62
CA ASP A 776 6.29 -10.34 -37.41
C ASP A 776 6.89 -9.41 -36.34
N GLU A 777 6.12 -9.16 -35.26
CA GLU A 777 6.48 -8.25 -34.18
C GLU A 777 6.78 -9.02 -32.89
N ALA A 778 7.93 -8.71 -32.26
CA ALA A 778 8.39 -9.33 -31.02
C ALA A 778 8.25 -8.39 -29.81
N PHE A 779 7.77 -8.93 -28.69
CA PHE A 779 7.52 -8.22 -27.44
C PHE A 779 8.23 -8.93 -26.28
N HIS A 780 8.83 -8.16 -25.38
CA HIS A 780 9.59 -8.69 -24.26
C HIS A 780 8.83 -8.43 -22.96
N PHE A 781 8.53 -9.50 -22.22
CA PHE A 781 7.83 -9.48 -20.95
C PHE A 781 8.76 -9.82 -19.79
N PHE A 782 8.58 -9.13 -18.67
CA PHE A 782 9.22 -9.43 -17.39
C PHE A 782 8.22 -10.13 -16.46
N LEU A 783 8.41 -11.43 -16.28
CA LEU A 783 7.54 -12.26 -15.45
C LEU A 783 8.10 -12.41 -14.04
N ALA A 784 7.27 -12.13 -13.04
CA ALA A 784 7.67 -12.30 -11.65
C ALA A 784 7.55 -13.76 -11.21
N LYS A 785 6.60 -14.49 -11.80
CA LYS A 785 6.37 -15.91 -11.52
C LYS A 785 6.04 -16.62 -12.83
N PRO A 786 7.04 -16.94 -13.66
CA PRO A 786 6.81 -17.48 -15.00
C PRO A 786 5.93 -18.74 -15.02
N THR A 787 5.97 -19.59 -13.98
CA THR A 787 5.12 -20.79 -13.93
C THR A 787 3.65 -20.53 -13.61
N GLN A 788 3.31 -19.38 -13.03
CA GLN A 788 1.95 -19.00 -12.62
C GLN A 788 1.38 -17.87 -13.49
N ASP A 789 2.23 -17.03 -14.06
CA ASP A 789 1.83 -15.88 -14.86
C ASP A 789 1.22 -16.35 -16.19
N VAL A 790 0.12 -15.71 -16.58
CA VAL A 790 -0.60 -15.95 -17.83
C VAL A 790 -0.50 -14.70 -18.69
N ILE A 791 -0.22 -14.88 -19.98
CA ILE A 791 -0.30 -13.81 -20.97
C ILE A 791 -1.64 -13.90 -21.68
N THR A 792 -2.39 -12.80 -21.67
CA THR A 792 -3.65 -12.67 -22.40
C THR A 792 -3.45 -11.84 -23.67
N LEU A 793 -4.02 -12.32 -24.77
CA LEU A 793 -4.00 -11.68 -26.07
C LEU A 793 -5.43 -11.32 -26.45
N HIS A 794 -5.62 -10.07 -26.84
CA HIS A 794 -6.91 -9.51 -27.23
C HIS A 794 -6.82 -9.00 -28.66
N VAL A 795 -7.65 -9.51 -29.56
CA VAL A 795 -7.71 -9.08 -30.96
C VAL A 795 -8.82 -8.04 -31.12
N PHE A 796 -8.49 -6.91 -31.73
CA PHE A 796 -9.42 -5.83 -32.04
C PHE A 796 -9.46 -5.54 -33.53
N TYR A 797 -10.64 -5.21 -34.01
CA TYR A 797 -10.92 -4.81 -35.39
C TYR A 797 -11.58 -3.43 -35.42
N LYS A 798 -11.06 -2.54 -36.27
CA LYS A 798 -11.62 -1.21 -36.51
C LYS A 798 -12.02 -1.09 -37.98
N SER A 799 -13.31 -0.95 -38.26
CA SER A 799 -13.79 -0.73 -39.63
C SER A 799 -13.29 0.62 -40.18
N LYS A 800 -13.03 0.73 -41.49
CA LYS A 800 -12.62 2.01 -42.11
C LYS A 800 -13.70 3.10 -41.96
N ASN A 801 -14.96 2.70 -41.93
CA ASN A 801 -16.11 3.63 -41.90
C ASN A 801 -16.60 3.94 -40.49
N ASN A 802 -16.05 3.28 -39.46
CA ASN A 802 -16.50 3.45 -38.08
C ASN A 802 -15.31 3.78 -37.16
N SER A 803 -15.47 4.77 -36.30
CA SER A 803 -14.50 5.08 -35.25
C SER A 803 -14.45 4.01 -34.16
N TYR A 804 -15.51 3.20 -34.02
CA TYR A 804 -15.63 2.17 -33.00
C TYR A 804 -14.67 0.99 -33.21
N LEU A 805 -14.01 0.59 -32.11
CA LEU A 805 -13.10 -0.54 -32.05
C LEU A 805 -13.86 -1.77 -31.56
N TYR A 806 -14.06 -2.75 -32.44
CA TYR A 806 -14.70 -4.01 -32.09
C TYR A 806 -13.69 -4.97 -31.47
N HIS A 807 -14.02 -5.51 -30.30
CA HIS A 807 -13.31 -6.64 -29.73
C HIS A 807 -13.73 -7.92 -30.47
N ILE A 808 -12.75 -8.65 -31.02
CA ILE A 808 -12.99 -9.84 -31.83
C ILE A 808 -12.79 -11.11 -31.02
N GLY A 809 -11.89 -11.15 -30.05
CA GLY A 809 -11.73 -12.35 -29.22
C GLY A 809 -10.40 -12.39 -28.50
N ASP A 810 -10.28 -13.42 -27.66
CA ASP A 810 -9.19 -13.58 -26.71
C ASP A 810 -8.49 -14.93 -26.83
N ALA A 811 -7.22 -14.96 -26.47
CA ALA A 811 -6.42 -16.17 -26.29
C ALA A 811 -5.52 -16.01 -25.07
N CYS A 812 -5.28 -17.11 -24.34
CA CYS A 812 -4.45 -17.12 -23.15
C CYS A 812 -3.32 -18.14 -23.28
N PHE A 813 -2.12 -17.75 -22.85
CA PHE A 813 -0.91 -18.56 -22.96
C PHE A 813 -0.31 -18.86 -21.59
N SER A 814 0.12 -20.11 -21.39
CA SER A 814 0.85 -20.54 -20.20
C SER A 814 2.32 -20.70 -20.52
N MET A 815 3.17 -20.23 -19.61
CA MET A 815 4.62 -20.32 -19.78
C MET A 815 5.22 -21.57 -19.11
N ALA A 816 4.40 -22.36 -18.42
CA ALA A 816 4.84 -23.53 -17.65
C ALA A 816 5.36 -24.69 -18.51
N THR A 817 5.03 -24.72 -19.80
CA THR A 817 5.43 -25.77 -20.75
C THR A 817 6.63 -25.37 -21.61
N LEU A 818 7.20 -24.17 -21.41
CA LEU A 818 8.36 -23.71 -22.19
C LEU A 818 9.65 -24.41 -21.76
N CYS A 819 10.57 -24.56 -22.72
CA CYS A 819 11.94 -25.05 -22.52
C CYS A 819 12.92 -23.90 -22.75
N ARG A 820 13.97 -23.80 -21.90
CA ARG A 820 14.97 -22.72 -21.98
C ARG A 820 15.71 -22.76 -23.32
N GLY A 821 15.81 -21.61 -23.96
CA GLY A 821 16.53 -21.42 -25.23
C GLY A 821 15.83 -21.99 -26.47
N VAL A 822 14.63 -22.57 -26.33
CA VAL A 822 13.91 -23.22 -27.44
C VAL A 822 12.66 -22.42 -27.80
N PRO A 823 12.56 -21.84 -29.01
CA PRO A 823 11.36 -21.14 -29.42
C PRO A 823 10.22 -22.12 -29.66
N ARG A 824 9.12 -21.94 -28.92
CA ARG A 824 7.89 -22.71 -29.09
C ARG A 824 6.94 -22.01 -30.05
N ARG A 825 6.82 -22.54 -31.26
CA ARG A 825 5.90 -22.05 -32.30
C ARG A 825 4.56 -22.77 -32.21
N ARG A 826 3.44 -22.03 -32.19
CA ARG A 826 2.10 -22.63 -32.09
C ARG A 826 1.02 -21.75 -32.72
N THR A 827 0.03 -22.39 -33.33
CA THR A 827 -1.21 -21.75 -33.79
C THR A 827 -2.30 -21.93 -32.75
N VAL A 828 -2.74 -20.85 -32.13
CA VAL A 828 -3.72 -20.84 -31.03
C VAL A 828 -5.06 -20.29 -31.54
N PRO A 829 -6.21 -20.86 -31.14
CA PRO A 829 -7.51 -20.28 -31.46
C PRO A 829 -7.72 -18.98 -30.66
N VAL A 830 -8.10 -17.92 -31.35
CA VAL A 830 -8.67 -16.71 -30.75
C VAL A 830 -10.18 -16.93 -30.63
N VAL A 831 -10.76 -16.66 -29.46
CA VAL A 831 -12.12 -17.07 -29.13
C VAL A 831 -13.00 -15.89 -28.76
N GLN A 832 -14.22 -15.86 -29.31
CA GLN A 832 -15.28 -14.93 -28.92
C GLN A 832 -15.98 -15.40 -27.67
N TYR A 833 -16.42 -14.45 -26.84
CA TYR A 833 -17.15 -14.74 -25.61
C TYR A 833 -16.44 -15.79 -24.72
N PRO A 834 -15.14 -15.62 -24.43
CA PRO A 834 -14.37 -16.59 -23.65
C PRO A 834 -15.01 -16.83 -22.28
N GLY A 835 -15.02 -18.09 -21.83
CA GLY A 835 -15.60 -18.47 -20.53
C GLY A 835 -17.13 -18.62 -20.53
N THR A 836 -17.78 -18.55 -21.69
CA THR A 836 -19.23 -18.76 -21.83
C THR A 836 -19.52 -19.95 -22.75
N ASP A 837 -20.71 -20.54 -22.63
CA ASP A 837 -21.14 -21.66 -23.49
C ASP A 837 -21.29 -21.24 -24.98
N ASP A 838 -21.45 -19.93 -25.23
CA ASP A 838 -21.48 -19.32 -26.57
C ASP A 838 -20.08 -19.08 -27.17
N ALA A 839 -19.03 -19.56 -26.50
CA ALA A 839 -17.67 -19.37 -26.95
C ALA A 839 -17.46 -20.02 -28.33
N CYS A 840 -16.91 -19.25 -29.26
CA CYS A 840 -16.67 -19.74 -30.61
C CYS A 840 -15.35 -19.23 -31.18
N ARG A 841 -14.74 -20.03 -32.06
CA ARG A 841 -13.49 -19.68 -32.72
C ARG A 841 -13.70 -18.45 -33.61
N ALA A 842 -12.88 -17.44 -33.39
CA ALA A 842 -12.89 -16.18 -34.11
C ALA A 842 -11.68 -16.00 -35.04
N ALA A 843 -10.54 -16.60 -34.74
CA ALA A 843 -9.37 -16.60 -35.62
C ALA A 843 -8.37 -17.70 -35.21
N GLY A 844 -7.36 -17.93 -36.05
CA GLY A 844 -6.13 -18.64 -35.66
C GLY A 844 -4.97 -17.66 -35.60
N ILE A 845 -4.28 -17.60 -34.46
CA ILE A 845 -3.07 -16.77 -34.30
C ILE A 845 -1.84 -17.64 -34.16
N GLU A 846 -0.84 -17.41 -35.00
CA GLU A 846 0.46 -18.04 -34.89
C GLU A 846 1.40 -17.17 -34.05
N ILE A 847 1.94 -17.77 -33.00
CA ILE A 847 2.85 -17.13 -32.08
C ILE A 847 4.10 -17.96 -31.87
N ILE A 848 5.19 -17.29 -31.52
CA ILE A 848 6.44 -17.91 -31.06
C ILE A 848 6.73 -17.40 -29.65
N LEU A 849 6.82 -18.32 -28.70
CA LEU A 849 7.16 -18.04 -27.31
C LEU A 849 8.58 -18.54 -27.05
N GLN A 850 9.46 -17.68 -26.56
CA GLN A 850 10.84 -18.04 -26.24
C GLN A 850 11.26 -17.43 -24.91
N THR A 851 12.00 -18.19 -24.12
CA THR A 851 12.63 -17.71 -22.89
C THR A 851 14.03 -18.30 -22.78
N ASN A 852 14.96 -17.55 -22.22
CA ASN A 852 16.31 -18.03 -21.92
C ASN A 852 16.49 -18.34 -20.42
N ASP A 853 15.63 -17.81 -19.55
CA ASP A 853 15.88 -17.77 -18.11
C ASP A 853 15.01 -18.75 -17.31
N PHE A 854 13.91 -19.25 -17.87
CA PHE A 854 12.98 -20.13 -17.17
C PHE A 854 12.43 -21.25 -18.06
N GLY A 855 11.81 -22.25 -17.45
CA GLY A 855 11.28 -23.43 -18.15
C GLY A 855 12.15 -24.67 -17.95
N ARG A 856 11.83 -25.74 -18.68
CA ARG A 856 12.60 -27.00 -18.61
C ARG A 856 14.00 -26.76 -19.17
N ILE A 857 15.01 -27.23 -18.44
CA ILE A 857 16.43 -27.11 -18.84
C ILE A 857 16.76 -28.11 -19.95
N HIS A 858 16.07 -29.26 -19.96
CA HIS A 858 16.28 -30.27 -21.00
C HIS A 858 15.74 -29.74 -22.34
N HIS A 859 16.60 -29.77 -23.35
CA HIS A 859 16.18 -29.54 -24.74
C HIS A 859 15.24 -30.67 -25.17
N PRO A 860 13.97 -30.40 -25.52
CA PRO A 860 13.01 -31.43 -25.89
C PRO A 860 13.45 -32.10 -27.20
N SER A 861 13.19 -33.39 -27.32
CA SER A 861 13.43 -34.11 -28.57
C SER A 861 12.38 -33.74 -29.63
N ASP A 862 12.72 -33.90 -30.91
CA ASP A 862 11.76 -33.69 -32.02
C ASP A 862 10.50 -34.56 -31.88
N ALA A 863 10.62 -35.75 -31.27
CA ALA A 863 9.50 -36.63 -31.00
C ALA A 863 8.57 -36.04 -29.93
N GLU A 864 9.12 -35.51 -28.84
CA GLU A 864 8.35 -34.84 -27.78
C GLU A 864 7.65 -33.58 -28.29
N LEU A 865 8.31 -32.78 -29.12
CA LEU A 865 7.69 -31.59 -29.73
C LEU A 865 6.50 -31.96 -30.63
N LYS A 866 6.65 -33.01 -31.45
CA LYS A 866 5.57 -33.51 -32.31
C LYS A 866 4.41 -34.09 -31.50
N GLU A 867 4.70 -34.80 -30.42
CA GLU A 867 3.69 -35.34 -29.51
C GLU A 867 2.94 -34.21 -28.78
N GLU A 868 3.66 -33.19 -28.32
CA GLU A 868 3.09 -31.99 -27.70
C GLU A 868 2.12 -31.28 -28.68
N ASP A 869 2.53 -31.07 -29.93
CA ASP A 869 1.69 -30.45 -30.95
C ASP A 869 0.45 -31.28 -31.29
N LEU A 870 0.60 -32.61 -31.36
CA LEU A 870 -0.54 -33.52 -31.59
C LEU A 870 -1.53 -33.45 -30.41
N ARG A 871 -1.03 -33.47 -29.18
CA ARG A 871 -1.84 -33.32 -27.96
C ARG A 871 -2.55 -31.98 -27.93
N TYR A 872 -1.88 -30.90 -28.28
CA TYR A 872 -2.48 -29.56 -28.32
C TYR A 872 -3.61 -29.49 -29.36
N LYS A 873 -3.39 -30.03 -30.56
CA LYS A 873 -4.43 -30.10 -31.62
C LYS A 873 -5.63 -30.91 -31.16
N ASN A 874 -5.42 -32.10 -30.61
CA ASN A 874 -6.49 -32.94 -30.09
C ASN A 874 -7.28 -32.25 -28.97
N LEU A 875 -6.59 -31.57 -28.05
CA LEU A 875 -7.23 -30.83 -26.96
C LEU A 875 -8.07 -29.66 -27.49
N THR A 876 -7.55 -28.94 -28.50
CA THR A 876 -8.27 -27.86 -29.17
C THR A 876 -9.55 -28.37 -29.82
N GLU A 877 -9.46 -29.44 -30.62
CA GLU A 877 -10.61 -30.05 -31.30
C GLU A 877 -11.65 -30.61 -30.30
N ASN A 878 -11.18 -31.17 -29.18
CA ASN A 878 -12.07 -31.64 -28.12
C ASN A 878 -12.79 -30.47 -27.45
N PHE A 879 -12.10 -29.40 -27.08
CA PHE A 879 -12.73 -28.23 -26.48
C PHE A 879 -13.70 -27.53 -27.43
N GLU A 880 -13.40 -27.45 -28.73
CA GLU A 880 -14.36 -26.95 -29.73
C GLU A 880 -15.68 -27.75 -29.75
N LYS A 881 -15.64 -29.05 -29.44
CA LYS A 881 -16.83 -29.93 -29.48
C LYS A 881 -17.56 -30.04 -28.14
N THR A 882 -16.83 -30.11 -27.03
CA THR A 882 -17.40 -30.51 -25.73
C THR A 882 -17.39 -29.42 -24.68
N ALA A 883 -16.48 -28.44 -24.76
CA ALA A 883 -16.27 -27.42 -23.73
C ALA A 883 -15.77 -26.11 -24.35
N PRO A 884 -16.59 -25.47 -25.21
CA PRO A 884 -16.19 -24.26 -25.94
C PRO A 884 -15.76 -23.13 -25.01
N GLU A 885 -16.32 -23.05 -23.81
CA GLU A 885 -16.01 -22.04 -22.80
C GLU A 885 -14.52 -22.02 -22.41
N LYS A 886 -13.84 -23.17 -22.55
CA LYS A 886 -12.41 -23.36 -22.23
C LYS A 886 -11.47 -23.16 -23.42
N LEU A 887 -12.01 -22.98 -24.63
CA LEU A 887 -11.23 -22.93 -25.87
C LEU A 887 -10.18 -21.81 -25.89
N HIS A 888 -10.47 -20.67 -25.24
CA HIS A 888 -9.55 -19.53 -25.16
C HIS A 888 -8.29 -19.82 -24.32
N ALA A 889 -8.35 -20.85 -23.47
CA ALA A 889 -7.33 -21.20 -22.47
C ALA A 889 -6.75 -22.61 -22.69
N VAL A 890 -6.85 -23.18 -23.89
CA VAL A 890 -6.34 -24.54 -24.22
C VAL A 890 -4.90 -24.73 -23.74
N ASP A 891 -4.05 -23.73 -23.95
CA ASP A 891 -2.63 -23.79 -23.58
C ASP A 891 -2.42 -23.86 -22.05
N ILE A 892 -3.28 -23.21 -21.28
CA ILE A 892 -3.29 -23.29 -19.81
C ILE A 892 -3.69 -24.68 -19.35
N TYR A 893 -4.77 -25.23 -19.90
CA TYR A 893 -5.23 -26.58 -19.55
C TYR A 893 -4.22 -27.65 -19.94
N MET A 894 -3.57 -27.47 -21.09
CA MET A 894 -2.47 -28.34 -21.50
C MET A 894 -1.33 -28.32 -20.47
N ALA A 895 -0.94 -27.15 -19.98
CA ALA A 895 0.09 -27.02 -18.96
C ALA A 895 -0.33 -27.66 -17.62
N SER A 896 -1.57 -27.48 -17.20
CA SER A 896 -2.11 -28.09 -15.98
C SER A 896 -2.15 -29.62 -16.06
N SER A 897 -2.48 -30.17 -17.24
CA SER A 897 -2.49 -31.62 -17.46
C SER A 897 -1.11 -32.27 -17.47
N ALA A 898 -0.04 -31.49 -17.68
CA ALA A 898 1.34 -31.97 -17.66
C ALA A 898 2.01 -31.89 -16.28
N LEU A 899 1.31 -31.32 -15.29
CA LEU A 899 1.72 -31.25 -13.88
C LEU A 899 1.05 -32.33 -13.01
N LEU A 900 0.11 -33.10 -13.59
CA LEU A 900 -0.45 -34.34 -13.08
C LEU A 900 0.33 -35.51 -13.70
#